data_AF-A0A2S7I1T7-F1
#
_entry.id   AF-A0A2S7I1T7-F1
#
_cell.length_a   1.000
_cell.length_b   1.000
_cell.length_c   1.000
_cell.angle_alpha   90.00
_cell.angle_beta   90.00
_cell.angle_gamma   90.00
#
_symmetry.space_group_name_H-M   'P 1'
#
loop_
_entity.id
_entity.type
_entity.pdbx_description
1 polymer ?
#
loop_
_entity_poly.entity_id
_entity_poly.type
_entity_poly.pdbx_seq_one_letter_code
_entity_poly.pdbx_strand_id
1 'polypeptide(L)'
;MENQYPKLNLGICMAGAVSAGAYTAGAMDYIIETLERWEREKIKIREKLTNDKGLSDREKAIPLHDVEIKLLSGASAGGMTAAILSYSFIDGTFLNKNKDSNDIISRNYNLPNENHVKSKLYTSWVEMADEKNFSTLDKLLDVSDVKSIMQMNALLNNNPIDEIAEKALPKNIPEIINVNFPKYVSKDLNVFLTVTNLDGLPVEINFGNTSSTKNSFRMHSGMFSYSFSDKVCKHFDYPTELVSQQNFRNLIIAAKSTGAFPVGLANQKVRIQNKYMYQYKNNLSSKYKIEINDIGFKGTDYEFIAVDGGLINNEPLGITAKYLNCINKNELTNYLILIDPFPSIFIGGDNEKYVEPKKGNVFQVIFGLFKAVRNHSMFKQEDLLEGLNMQKNKYLIYPSKRGKHFLACGFLGGFSGFFKKEFREHDYQLGRKNTQTFLRYYFGENIADFSKIGIEFNEFQKNVFGYYPDRDNSKSIKLPLIPDMLLLEELSPNENQTFNKKGRNEISSPDFLGLTSLELNNIVKKIDFRIQKIIEMSYPDLISRNSNKWIKWGLYILGWKIKKIVGSKITDKVNRILLETFKPHVITQQELLEKYAQNIKMNGYLYESKLGILVKIANGGERLITITSEGRETESIASKGDYIITNKKEQYIIKKEKFDSLYELKDESKGLCVKKRKVYALEFNKETLPILYEQYKENLSKNIVTFIDAPWNENQKLEKLNYFVFDEEGNEIYIVAHQEFLMTYHKIFNI
;
A
#
# COMPACT_ATOMS: atom_id res chain seq x y z
N MET A 1 32.99 -10.43 -33.36
CA MET A 1 33.13 -9.68 -32.09
C MET A 1 31.74 -9.24 -31.71
N GLU A 2 31.18 -9.71 -30.60
CA GLU A 2 29.90 -9.16 -30.11
C GLU A 2 30.13 -7.66 -29.87
N ASN A 3 29.43 -6.80 -30.61
CA ASN A 3 29.40 -5.37 -30.31
C ASN A 3 28.82 -5.24 -28.89
N GLN A 4 29.70 -5.03 -27.92
CA GLN A 4 29.31 -4.88 -26.52
C GLN A 4 28.63 -3.52 -26.39
N TYR A 5 27.29 -3.52 -26.41
CA TYR A 5 26.51 -2.31 -26.23
C TYR A 5 26.88 -1.65 -24.87
N PRO A 6 26.87 -0.32 -24.78
CA PRO A 6 27.13 0.37 -23.53
C PRO A 6 26.15 -0.08 -22.44
N LYS A 7 26.68 -0.33 -21.23
CA LYS A 7 25.93 -0.90 -20.10
C LYS A 7 25.94 0.01 -18.89
N LEU A 8 24.77 0.25 -18.33
CA LEU A 8 24.55 1.08 -17.15
C LEU A 8 24.25 0.21 -15.93
N ASN A 9 24.87 0.52 -14.80
CA ASN A 9 24.61 -0.19 -13.54
C ASN A 9 23.55 0.55 -12.73
N LEU A 10 22.56 -0.19 -12.23
CA LEU A 10 21.49 0.36 -11.41
C LEU A 10 21.47 -0.29 -10.03
N GLY A 11 21.55 0.52 -8.97
CA GLY A 11 21.19 0.12 -7.61
C GLY A 11 19.87 0.75 -7.18
N ILE A 12 18.98 -0.05 -6.62
CA ILE A 12 17.67 0.41 -6.15
C ILE A 12 17.64 0.28 -4.63
N CYS A 13 17.56 1.43 -3.96
CA CYS A 13 17.36 1.55 -2.53
C CYS A 13 15.87 1.80 -2.25
N MET A 14 15.28 1.05 -1.33
CA MET A 14 13.86 1.14 -0.99
C MET A 14 13.70 1.41 0.51
N ALA A 15 13.06 2.53 0.84
CA ALA A 15 12.89 2.97 2.21
C ALA A 15 11.85 2.12 2.97
N GLY A 16 11.91 2.19 4.30
CA GLY A 16 10.95 1.53 5.19
C GLY A 16 9.61 2.24 5.26
N ALA A 17 8.52 1.48 5.09
CA ALA A 17 7.17 2.05 4.93
C ALA A 17 6.02 1.19 5.50
N VAL A 18 6.29 0.16 6.32
CA VAL A 18 5.28 -0.75 6.88
C VAL A 18 4.29 -1.23 5.78
N SER A 19 2.98 -0.93 5.87
CA SER A 19 1.99 -1.38 4.88
C SER A 19 1.98 -0.56 3.60
N ALA A 20 2.61 0.63 3.58
CA ALA A 20 2.85 1.41 2.37
C ALA A 20 3.92 0.79 1.46
N GLY A 21 4.44 -0.41 1.78
CA GLY A 21 5.16 -1.25 0.82
C GLY A 21 4.38 -1.51 -0.47
N ALA A 22 3.04 -1.38 -0.45
CA ALA A 22 2.21 -1.38 -1.65
C ALA A 22 2.63 -0.31 -2.68
N TYR A 23 3.00 0.89 -2.23
CA TYR A 23 3.56 1.93 -3.11
C TYR A 23 4.86 1.48 -3.76
N THR A 24 5.80 0.97 -2.96
CA THR A 24 7.10 0.48 -3.44
C THR A 24 6.92 -0.69 -4.41
N ALA A 25 5.98 -1.60 -4.14
CA ALA A 25 5.60 -2.70 -5.02
C ALA A 25 5.09 -2.20 -6.38
N GLY A 26 4.20 -1.20 -6.38
CA GLY A 26 3.70 -0.57 -7.60
C GLY A 26 4.81 0.10 -8.41
N ALA A 27 5.72 0.80 -7.73
CA ALA A 27 6.87 1.41 -8.37
C ALA A 27 7.79 0.36 -9.02
N MET A 28 8.14 -0.69 -8.28
CA MET A 28 8.99 -1.76 -8.78
C MET A 28 8.35 -2.56 -9.92
N ASP A 29 7.07 -2.92 -9.81
CA ASP A 29 6.36 -3.60 -10.91
C ASP A 29 6.41 -2.76 -12.19
N TYR A 30 6.21 -1.45 -12.10
CA TYR A 30 6.28 -0.59 -13.29
C TYR A 30 7.70 -0.53 -13.89
N ILE A 31 8.76 -0.41 -13.06
CA ILE A 31 10.16 -0.46 -13.52
C ILE A 31 10.43 -1.77 -14.27
N ILE A 32 10.09 -2.90 -13.66
CA ILE A 32 10.39 -4.23 -14.19
C ILE A 32 9.58 -4.51 -15.46
N GLU A 33 8.31 -4.12 -15.49
CA GLU A 33 7.50 -4.24 -16.70
C GLU A 33 8.03 -3.35 -17.85
N THR A 34 8.51 -2.14 -17.58
CA THR A 34 9.11 -1.29 -18.62
C THR A 34 10.42 -1.89 -19.14
N LEU A 35 11.29 -2.38 -18.25
CA LEU A 35 12.52 -3.08 -18.63
C LEU A 35 12.23 -4.34 -19.46
N GLU A 36 11.21 -5.12 -19.09
CA GLU A 36 10.79 -6.31 -19.82
C GLU A 36 10.33 -5.98 -21.24
N ARG A 37 9.46 -4.98 -21.40
CA ARG A 37 9.00 -4.55 -22.73
C ARG A 37 10.18 -4.11 -23.59
N TRP A 38 11.10 -3.33 -23.02
CA TRP A 38 12.26 -2.82 -23.74
C TRP A 38 13.25 -3.93 -24.12
N GLU A 39 13.57 -4.84 -23.21
CA GLU A 39 14.51 -5.94 -23.48
C GLU A 39 14.00 -6.89 -24.56
N ARG A 40 12.70 -7.19 -24.58
CA ARG A 40 12.09 -8.02 -25.64
C ARG A 40 12.24 -7.40 -27.02
N GLU A 41 12.00 -6.10 -27.14
CA GLU A 41 12.19 -5.40 -28.41
C GLU A 41 13.67 -5.35 -28.81
N LYS A 42 14.59 -5.14 -27.86
CA LYS A 42 16.04 -5.23 -28.14
C LYS A 42 16.45 -6.61 -28.64
N ILE A 43 15.91 -7.69 -28.05
CA ILE A 43 16.19 -9.07 -28.51
C ILE A 43 15.74 -9.25 -29.96
N LYS A 44 14.51 -8.88 -30.30
CA LYS A 44 13.98 -8.95 -31.68
C LYS A 44 14.85 -8.18 -32.67
N ILE A 45 15.25 -6.96 -32.30
CA ILE A 45 16.10 -6.10 -33.15
C ILE A 45 17.47 -6.74 -33.34
N ARG A 46 18.11 -7.20 -32.26
CA ARG A 46 19.44 -7.84 -32.30
C ARG A 46 19.41 -9.12 -33.15
N GLU A 47 18.34 -9.93 -33.06
CA GLU A 47 18.14 -11.11 -33.91
C GLU A 47 17.98 -10.74 -35.39
N LYS A 48 17.22 -9.69 -35.72
CA LYS A 48 17.09 -9.22 -37.11
C LYS A 48 18.42 -8.73 -37.67
N LEU A 49 19.16 -7.92 -36.91
CA LEU A 49 20.46 -7.41 -37.30
C LEU A 49 21.48 -8.54 -37.50
N THR A 50 21.46 -9.57 -36.65
CA THR A 50 22.34 -10.75 -36.78
C THR A 50 22.04 -11.57 -38.04
N ASN A 51 20.80 -11.51 -38.52
CA ASN A 51 20.34 -12.21 -39.73
C ASN A 51 20.29 -11.29 -40.97
N ASP A 52 20.97 -10.14 -40.95
CA ASP A 52 20.99 -9.13 -42.03
C ASP A 52 19.59 -8.68 -42.51
N LYS A 53 18.59 -8.73 -41.62
CA LYS A 53 17.23 -8.26 -41.91
C LYS A 53 17.11 -6.76 -41.62
N GLY A 54 16.47 -6.04 -42.53
CA GLY A 54 16.14 -4.63 -42.34
C GLY A 54 15.22 -4.40 -41.12
N LEU A 55 15.44 -3.29 -40.42
CA LEU A 55 14.60 -2.82 -39.33
C LEU A 55 13.49 -1.92 -39.87
N SER A 56 12.28 -2.07 -39.35
CA SER A 56 11.20 -1.08 -39.53
C SER A 56 11.55 0.25 -38.87
N ASP A 57 10.87 1.34 -39.23
CA ASP A 57 11.14 2.65 -38.64
C ASP A 57 10.82 2.68 -37.14
N ARG A 58 9.81 1.92 -36.70
CA ARG A 58 9.54 1.68 -35.27
C ARG A 58 10.70 0.97 -34.56
N GLU A 59 11.32 -0.01 -35.21
CA GLU A 59 12.48 -0.73 -34.63
C GLU A 59 13.72 0.15 -34.56
N LYS A 60 13.98 0.98 -35.58
CA LYS A 60 15.05 2.00 -35.55
C LYS A 60 14.83 3.05 -34.46
N ALA A 61 13.61 3.19 -33.96
CA ALA A 61 13.26 4.10 -32.87
C ALA A 61 13.69 3.62 -31.49
N ILE A 62 14.06 2.35 -31.32
CA ILE A 62 14.29 1.78 -30.00
C ILE A 62 15.78 1.91 -29.63
N PRO A 63 16.13 2.59 -28.53
CA PRO A 63 17.50 2.64 -28.05
C PRO A 63 18.01 1.24 -27.68
N LEU A 64 19.26 0.92 -28.00
CA LEU A 64 19.83 -0.43 -27.81
C LEU A 64 20.83 -0.54 -26.65
N HIS A 65 21.03 0.52 -25.86
CA HIS A 65 21.85 0.47 -24.67
C HIS A 65 21.27 -0.45 -23.60
N ASP A 66 22.12 -0.94 -22.70
CA ASP A 66 21.73 -1.88 -21.66
C ASP A 66 21.71 -1.21 -20.28
N VAL A 67 20.72 -1.60 -19.47
CA VAL A 67 20.63 -1.27 -18.05
C VAL A 67 20.57 -2.58 -17.28
N GLU A 68 21.35 -2.69 -16.22
CA GLU A 68 21.37 -3.87 -15.37
C GLU A 68 21.21 -3.50 -13.89
N ILE A 69 20.19 -4.09 -13.25
CA ILE A 69 19.99 -4.02 -11.81
C ILE A 69 21.05 -4.88 -11.13
N LYS A 70 21.97 -4.23 -10.42
CA LYS A 70 23.07 -4.85 -9.69
C LYS A 70 22.73 -5.14 -8.23
N LEU A 71 21.92 -4.27 -7.63
CA LEU A 71 21.67 -4.27 -6.19
C LEU A 71 20.22 -3.86 -5.90
N LEU A 72 19.55 -4.65 -5.06
CA LEU A 72 18.33 -4.28 -4.36
C LEU A 72 18.65 -4.13 -2.88
N SER A 73 18.37 -2.98 -2.29
CA SER A 73 18.61 -2.75 -0.86
C SER A 73 17.42 -2.09 -0.21
N GLY A 74 17.13 -2.39 1.06
CA GLY A 74 16.08 -1.67 1.76
C GLY A 74 15.91 -1.99 3.24
N ALA A 75 14.96 -1.30 3.84
CA ALA A 75 14.54 -1.45 5.23
C ALA A 75 13.05 -1.74 5.31
N SER A 76 12.60 -2.49 6.31
CA SER A 76 11.17 -2.76 6.53
C SER A 76 10.49 -3.24 5.24
N ALA A 77 9.39 -2.60 4.86
CA ALA A 77 8.69 -2.82 3.60
C ALA A 77 9.59 -2.81 2.35
N GLY A 78 10.58 -1.93 2.27
CA GLY A 78 11.52 -1.88 1.15
C GLY A 78 12.46 -3.09 1.11
N GLY A 79 12.95 -3.54 2.27
CA GLY A 79 13.77 -4.75 2.39
C GLY A 79 12.96 -6.02 2.09
N MET A 80 11.70 -6.09 2.55
CA MET A 80 10.76 -7.15 2.19
C MET A 80 10.48 -7.17 0.68
N THR A 81 10.28 -6.00 0.05
CA THR A 81 10.10 -5.87 -1.40
C THR A 81 11.31 -6.38 -2.16
N ALA A 82 12.53 -6.05 -1.71
CA ALA A 82 13.76 -6.56 -2.30
C ALA A 82 13.83 -8.09 -2.28
N ALA A 83 13.51 -8.71 -1.14
CA ALA A 83 13.51 -10.17 -1.00
C ALA A 83 12.43 -10.83 -1.88
N ILE A 84 11.19 -10.32 -1.86
CA ILE A 84 10.07 -10.86 -2.63
C ILE A 84 10.37 -10.77 -4.14
N LEU A 85 10.87 -9.62 -4.61
CA LEU A 85 11.23 -9.43 -6.02
C LEU A 85 12.38 -10.35 -6.45
N SER A 86 13.36 -10.55 -5.57
CA SER A 86 14.47 -11.46 -5.87
C SER A 86 13.99 -12.90 -6.03
N TYR A 87 13.04 -13.35 -5.21
CA TYR A 87 12.40 -14.66 -5.40
C TYR A 87 11.50 -14.75 -6.62
N SER A 88 10.82 -13.67 -6.98
CA SER A 88 9.95 -13.69 -8.15
C SER A 88 10.75 -13.81 -9.45
N PHE A 89 12.01 -13.34 -9.48
CA PHE A 89 12.93 -13.61 -10.59
C PHE A 89 13.32 -15.09 -10.72
N ILE A 90 13.28 -15.88 -9.64
CA ILE A 90 13.62 -17.31 -9.66
C ILE A 90 12.51 -18.13 -10.33
N ASP A 91 11.25 -17.84 -9.99
CA ASP A 91 10.09 -18.61 -10.48
C ASP A 91 9.29 -17.91 -11.59
N GLY A 92 9.78 -16.77 -12.09
CA GLY A 92 9.18 -16.04 -13.22
C GLY A 92 7.87 -15.30 -12.89
N THR A 93 7.57 -15.09 -11.61
CA THR A 93 6.33 -14.45 -11.13
C THR A 93 6.45 -12.93 -10.92
N PHE A 94 7.48 -12.30 -11.49
CA PHE A 94 7.81 -10.88 -11.32
C PHE A 94 6.99 -9.91 -12.19
N LEU A 95 6.03 -10.40 -13.00
CA LEU A 95 5.22 -9.59 -13.91
C LEU A 95 3.73 -9.80 -13.70
N ASN A 96 2.97 -8.74 -13.93
CA ASN A 96 1.55 -8.85 -14.24
C ASN A 96 1.37 -9.23 -15.72
N LYS A 97 0.60 -10.28 -15.99
CA LYS A 97 0.41 -10.84 -17.34
C LYS A 97 -1.07 -11.00 -17.67
N ASN A 98 -1.43 -10.90 -18.94
CA ASN A 98 -2.72 -11.36 -19.41
C ASN A 98 -2.85 -12.86 -19.21
N LYS A 99 -3.97 -13.31 -18.65
CA LYS A 99 -4.19 -14.73 -18.34
C LYS A 99 -4.26 -15.60 -19.59
N ASP A 100 -4.88 -15.10 -20.65
CA ASP A 100 -5.11 -15.88 -21.87
C ASP A 100 -3.84 -16.01 -22.73
N SER A 101 -3.12 -14.91 -22.93
CA SER A 101 -1.88 -14.93 -23.73
C SER A 101 -0.65 -15.34 -22.92
N ASN A 102 -0.74 -15.33 -21.58
CA ASN A 102 0.40 -15.43 -20.67
C ASN A 102 1.50 -14.41 -20.97
N ASP A 103 1.12 -13.26 -21.54
CA ASP A 103 2.03 -12.22 -21.97
C ASP A 103 1.92 -10.97 -21.08
N ILE A 104 2.98 -10.17 -21.01
CA ILE A 104 2.97 -8.88 -20.32
C ILE A 104 1.85 -7.99 -20.86
N ILE A 105 1.21 -7.24 -19.97
CA ILE A 105 0.10 -6.37 -20.36
C ILE A 105 0.62 -5.28 -21.32
N SER A 106 0.12 -5.26 -22.56
CA SER A 106 0.61 -4.42 -23.66
C SER A 106 -0.01 -3.02 -23.69
N ARG A 107 -0.39 -2.48 -22.53
CA ARG A 107 -0.99 -1.14 -22.40
C ARG A 107 -0.87 -0.63 -20.98
N ASN A 108 -1.08 0.67 -20.79
CA ASN A 108 -1.28 1.21 -19.46
C ASN A 108 -2.54 0.66 -18.80
N TYR A 109 -2.42 0.38 -17.51
CA TYR A 109 -3.50 -0.07 -16.64
C TYR A 109 -3.24 0.42 -15.21
N ASN A 110 -4.31 0.57 -14.45
CA ASN A 110 -4.27 1.05 -13.06
C ASN A 110 -3.93 -0.10 -12.09
N LEU A 111 -4.76 -1.15 -12.11
CA LEU A 111 -4.67 -2.32 -11.24
C LEU A 111 -4.84 -3.60 -12.08
N PRO A 112 -4.17 -4.71 -11.74
CA PRO A 112 -4.42 -5.99 -12.37
C PRO A 112 -5.80 -6.52 -11.94
N ASN A 113 -6.64 -6.88 -12.92
CA ASN A 113 -7.98 -7.40 -12.68
C ASN A 113 -7.99 -8.94 -12.73
N GLU A 114 -9.18 -9.55 -12.72
CA GLU A 114 -9.38 -11.01 -12.76
C GLU A 114 -8.88 -11.70 -14.04
N ASN A 115 -8.73 -10.95 -15.14
CA ASN A 115 -8.18 -11.45 -16.40
C ASN A 115 -6.66 -11.39 -16.44
N HIS A 116 -6.01 -10.98 -15.34
CA HIS A 116 -4.57 -10.92 -15.23
C HIS A 116 -4.03 -11.92 -14.21
N VAL A 117 -2.90 -12.54 -14.55
CA VAL A 117 -2.00 -13.16 -13.59
C VAL A 117 -1.23 -12.03 -12.91
N LYS A 118 -1.29 -11.98 -11.58
CA LYS A 118 -0.71 -10.91 -10.77
C LYS A 118 0.75 -11.19 -10.45
N SER A 119 1.57 -10.15 -10.39
CA SER A 119 2.96 -10.25 -9.92
C SER A 119 3.00 -10.70 -8.46
N LYS A 120 4.10 -11.33 -8.05
CA LYS A 120 4.33 -11.71 -6.65
C LYS A 120 4.37 -10.49 -5.72
N LEU A 121 4.82 -9.34 -6.20
CA LEU A 121 4.78 -8.09 -5.43
C LEU A 121 3.33 -7.64 -5.20
N TYR A 122 2.47 -7.70 -6.22
CA TYR A 122 1.06 -7.37 -6.08
C TYR A 122 0.34 -8.32 -5.12
N THR A 123 0.53 -9.63 -5.26
CA THR A 123 -0.12 -10.60 -4.36
C THR A 123 0.37 -10.42 -2.91
N SER A 124 1.67 -10.17 -2.70
CA SER A 124 2.23 -10.03 -1.35
C SER A 124 1.85 -8.72 -0.66
N TRP A 125 1.77 -7.60 -1.41
CA TRP A 125 1.56 -6.28 -0.83
C TRP A 125 0.14 -5.74 -0.96
N VAL A 126 -0.60 -6.13 -1.99
CA VAL A 126 -1.96 -5.63 -2.22
C VAL A 126 -2.98 -6.64 -1.74
N GLU A 127 -2.87 -7.90 -2.15
CA GLU A 127 -3.79 -8.95 -1.71
C GLU A 127 -3.47 -9.42 -0.28
N MET A 128 -2.18 -9.44 0.09
CA MET A 128 -1.71 -9.85 1.42
C MET A 128 -2.32 -11.21 1.82
N ALA A 129 -3.01 -11.26 2.96
CA ALA A 129 -3.69 -12.44 3.47
C ALA A 129 -5.22 -12.31 3.32
N ASP A 130 -5.73 -11.40 2.48
CA ASP A 130 -7.16 -11.26 2.26
C ASP A 130 -7.75 -12.51 1.59
N GLU A 131 -8.90 -12.93 2.11
CA GLU A 131 -9.74 -13.99 1.56
C GLU A 131 -11.17 -13.48 1.39
N LYS A 132 -12.02 -14.27 0.71
CA LYS A 132 -13.40 -13.87 0.37
C LYS A 132 -14.21 -13.36 1.58
N ASN A 133 -13.99 -13.93 2.77
CA ASN A 133 -14.76 -13.64 3.98
C ASN A 133 -13.94 -12.96 5.10
N PHE A 134 -12.62 -12.92 4.98
CA PHE A 134 -11.74 -12.45 6.05
C PHE A 134 -10.65 -11.56 5.46
N SER A 135 -10.60 -10.32 5.92
CA SER A 135 -9.52 -9.41 5.57
C SER A 135 -8.23 -9.75 6.33
N THR A 136 -7.11 -9.22 5.86
CA THR A 136 -5.83 -9.30 6.54
C THR A 136 -5.91 -8.75 7.97
N LEU A 137 -6.63 -7.63 8.19
CA LEU A 137 -6.84 -7.11 9.53
C LEU A 137 -7.64 -8.07 10.42
N ASP A 138 -8.65 -8.75 9.87
CA ASP A 138 -9.42 -9.74 10.64
C ASP A 138 -8.53 -10.85 11.16
N LYS A 139 -7.63 -11.36 10.30
CA LYS A 139 -6.68 -12.41 10.69
C LYS A 139 -5.62 -11.88 11.67
N LEU A 140 -5.17 -10.63 11.53
CA LEU A 140 -4.23 -10.00 12.48
C LEU A 140 -4.87 -9.76 13.86
N LEU A 141 -6.19 -9.54 13.91
CA LEU A 141 -6.94 -9.33 15.15
C LEU A 141 -7.49 -10.62 15.75
N ASP A 142 -7.43 -11.74 15.03
CA ASP A 142 -7.92 -13.04 15.48
C ASP A 142 -7.28 -13.48 16.80
N VAL A 143 -8.08 -13.94 17.75
CA VAL A 143 -7.66 -14.16 19.14
C VAL A 143 -7.04 -15.54 19.40
N SER A 144 -6.86 -16.39 18.38
CA SER A 144 -6.30 -17.74 18.54
C SER A 144 -4.87 -17.76 19.09
N ASP A 145 -4.11 -16.67 18.90
CA ASP A 145 -2.74 -16.52 19.38
C ASP A 145 -2.64 -15.92 20.80
N VAL A 146 -3.75 -15.40 21.33
CA VAL A 146 -3.74 -14.59 22.55
C VAL A 146 -3.39 -15.45 23.76
N LYS A 147 -2.34 -15.03 24.46
CA LYS A 147 -1.87 -15.57 25.73
C LYS A 147 -1.77 -14.44 26.75
N SER A 148 -1.23 -14.72 27.93
CA SER A 148 -0.80 -13.65 28.83
C SER A 148 0.20 -12.74 28.13
N ILE A 149 0.08 -11.42 28.29
CA ILE A 149 0.93 -10.41 27.66
C ILE A 149 2.43 -10.64 27.91
N MET A 150 2.77 -11.28 29.03
CA MET A 150 4.15 -11.64 29.37
C MET A 150 4.73 -12.78 28.52
N GLN A 151 3.87 -13.52 27.83
CA GLN A 151 4.21 -14.65 26.96
C GLN A 151 3.98 -14.32 25.47
N MET A 152 3.45 -13.14 25.17
CA MET A 152 3.22 -12.69 23.80
C MET A 152 4.47 -11.98 23.27
N ASN A 153 4.83 -12.28 22.03
CA ASN A 153 5.95 -11.64 21.33
C ASN A 153 5.52 -10.46 20.46
N ALA A 154 4.21 -10.24 20.32
CA ALA A 154 3.58 -9.19 19.52
C ALA A 154 2.17 -8.91 20.03
N LEU A 155 1.61 -7.73 19.75
CA LEU A 155 0.21 -7.41 20.02
C LEU A 155 -0.75 -7.97 18.98
N LEU A 156 -0.32 -8.12 17.73
CA LEU A 156 -1.12 -8.69 16.63
C LEU A 156 -0.77 -10.16 16.41
N ASN A 157 -1.73 -10.91 15.89
CA ASN A 157 -1.51 -12.29 15.46
C ASN A 157 -0.56 -12.30 14.27
N ASN A 158 0.55 -13.03 14.38
CA ASN A 158 1.60 -13.04 13.35
C ASN A 158 1.38 -14.09 12.26
N ASN A 159 0.46 -15.04 12.44
CA ASN A 159 0.17 -16.09 11.46
C ASN A 159 -0.07 -15.56 10.03
N PRO A 160 -0.78 -14.43 9.82
CA PRO A 160 -0.99 -13.89 8.47
C PRO A 160 0.31 -13.41 7.81
N ILE A 161 1.26 -12.90 8.60
CA ILE A 161 2.58 -12.49 8.09
C ILE A 161 3.40 -13.72 7.69
N ASP A 162 3.30 -14.80 8.48
CA ASP A 162 3.92 -16.08 8.15
C ASP A 162 3.30 -16.68 6.87
N GLU A 163 1.99 -16.60 6.70
CA GLU A 163 1.28 -17.03 5.49
C GLU A 163 1.74 -16.25 4.24
N ILE A 164 1.86 -14.93 4.34
CA ILE A 164 2.37 -14.07 3.24
C ILE A 164 3.82 -14.43 2.90
N ALA A 165 4.67 -14.63 3.91
CA ALA A 165 6.06 -15.00 3.71
C ALA A 165 6.21 -16.36 3.01
N GLU A 166 5.45 -17.37 3.44
CA GLU A 166 5.45 -18.69 2.80
C GLU A 166 4.91 -18.64 1.37
N LYS A 167 3.87 -17.85 1.08
CA LYS A 167 3.37 -17.63 -0.29
C LYS A 167 4.39 -16.94 -1.21
N ALA A 168 5.31 -16.16 -0.65
CA ALA A 168 6.37 -15.51 -1.43
C ALA A 168 7.50 -16.47 -1.85
N LEU A 169 7.60 -17.65 -1.23
CA LEU A 169 8.61 -18.65 -1.62
C LEU A 169 8.49 -19.04 -3.10
N PRO A 170 9.61 -19.24 -3.79
CA PRO A 170 9.59 -19.84 -5.12
C PRO A 170 9.10 -21.29 -5.02
N LYS A 171 8.17 -21.67 -5.91
CA LYS A 171 7.57 -23.02 -5.91
C LYS A 171 8.58 -24.13 -6.18
N ASN A 172 9.58 -23.86 -7.01
CA ASN A 172 10.69 -24.74 -7.31
C ASN A 172 11.98 -23.98 -7.03
N ILE A 173 12.78 -24.44 -6.07
CA ILE A 173 14.10 -23.84 -5.79
C ILE A 173 15.12 -24.62 -6.61
N PRO A 174 15.63 -24.08 -7.72
CA PRO A 174 16.66 -24.77 -8.49
C PRO A 174 17.92 -24.96 -7.65
N GLU A 175 18.74 -25.96 -7.98
CA GLU A 175 20.15 -25.98 -7.54
C GLU A 175 20.80 -24.71 -8.11
N ILE A 176 21.04 -23.72 -7.23
CA ILE A 176 21.78 -22.43 -7.29
C ILE A 176 22.23 -21.89 -8.68
N ILE A 177 22.78 -22.73 -9.55
CA ILE A 177 23.65 -22.36 -10.66
C ILE A 177 22.89 -22.00 -11.95
N ASN A 178 21.59 -22.30 -12.07
CA ASN A 178 20.84 -22.13 -13.32
C ASN A 178 19.59 -21.24 -13.24
N VAL A 179 19.57 -20.24 -12.36
CA VAL A 179 18.50 -19.23 -12.42
C VAL A 179 18.71 -18.33 -13.64
N ASN A 180 17.81 -18.43 -14.62
CA ASN A 180 17.85 -17.59 -15.82
C ASN A 180 17.20 -16.22 -15.52
N PHE A 181 17.95 -15.35 -14.85
CA PHE A 181 17.48 -13.98 -14.63
C PHE A 181 17.28 -13.22 -15.95
N PRO A 182 16.30 -12.30 -15.99
CA PRO A 182 16.15 -11.39 -17.13
C PRO A 182 17.46 -10.64 -17.40
N LYS A 183 17.76 -10.31 -18.67
CA LYS A 183 19.04 -9.68 -19.05
C LYS A 183 19.30 -8.32 -18.39
N TYR A 184 18.25 -7.64 -17.93
CA TYR A 184 18.32 -6.39 -17.17
C TYR A 184 18.49 -6.60 -15.65
N VAL A 185 18.63 -7.84 -15.18
CA VAL A 185 18.95 -8.20 -13.80
C VAL A 185 20.27 -8.94 -13.79
N SER A 186 21.21 -8.52 -12.94
CA SER A 186 22.52 -9.15 -12.92
C SER A 186 22.44 -10.59 -12.43
N LYS A 187 23.17 -11.51 -13.08
CA LYS A 187 23.43 -12.85 -12.54
C LYS A 187 24.08 -12.79 -11.16
N ASP A 188 24.83 -11.72 -10.90
CA ASP A 188 25.48 -11.43 -9.63
C ASP A 188 24.61 -10.50 -8.75
N LEU A 189 23.28 -10.56 -8.86
CA LEU A 189 22.37 -9.70 -8.09
C LEU A 189 22.68 -9.81 -6.58
N ASN A 190 22.80 -8.67 -5.92
CA ASN A 190 22.94 -8.58 -4.47
C ASN A 190 21.67 -8.00 -3.83
N VAL A 191 21.38 -8.45 -2.61
CA VAL A 191 20.16 -8.12 -1.88
C VAL A 191 20.51 -7.78 -0.44
N PHE A 192 20.30 -6.52 -0.04
CA PHE A 192 20.68 -6.00 1.28
C PHE A 192 19.46 -5.58 2.10
N LEU A 193 19.29 -6.18 3.28
CA LEU A 193 18.17 -5.90 4.18
C LEU A 193 18.69 -5.36 5.51
N THR A 194 18.35 -4.12 5.85
CA THR A 194 18.72 -3.56 7.15
C THR A 194 18.00 -4.32 8.26
N VAL A 195 18.61 -4.45 9.42
CA VAL A 195 18.00 -5.07 10.60
C VAL A 195 18.45 -4.35 11.86
N THR A 196 17.58 -4.30 12.86
CA THR A 196 17.95 -3.84 14.19
C THR A 196 18.20 -5.03 15.10
N ASN A 197 19.44 -5.17 15.56
CA ASN A 197 19.87 -6.16 16.53
C ASN A 197 19.63 -5.63 17.95
N LEU A 198 18.64 -6.17 18.67
CA LEU A 198 18.31 -5.72 20.03
C LEU A 198 19.40 -6.04 21.06
N ASP A 199 20.14 -7.14 20.85
CA ASP A 199 21.24 -7.51 21.73
C ASP A 199 22.43 -6.55 21.52
N GLY A 200 22.68 -6.15 20.28
CA GLY A 200 23.77 -5.24 19.90
C GLY A 200 25.14 -5.92 19.95
N LEU A 201 25.98 -5.64 18.96
CA LEU A 201 27.35 -6.17 18.90
C LEU A 201 28.28 -5.32 19.78
N PRO A 202 29.01 -5.93 20.74
CA PRO A 202 29.96 -5.20 21.58
C PRO A 202 31.19 -4.79 20.75
N VAL A 203 31.38 -3.49 20.63
CA VAL A 203 32.48 -2.85 19.89
C VAL A 203 33.43 -2.21 20.88
N GLU A 204 34.71 -2.57 20.83
CA GLU A 204 35.73 -2.07 21.75
C GLU A 204 36.66 -1.08 21.05
N ILE A 205 36.96 0.02 21.73
CA ILE A 205 37.94 1.02 21.30
C ILE A 205 39.07 1.08 22.33
N ASN A 206 40.30 0.99 21.83
CA ASN A 206 41.52 1.08 22.63
C ASN A 206 41.95 2.55 22.76
N PHE A 207 42.29 2.97 23.97
CA PHE A 207 42.81 4.31 24.25
C PHE A 207 44.29 4.22 24.63
N GLY A 208 45.13 5.03 23.99
CA GLY A 208 46.59 4.95 24.16
C GLY A 208 47.10 5.28 25.57
N ASN A 209 46.28 5.88 26.43
CA ASN A 209 46.63 6.20 27.83
C ASN A 209 46.23 5.11 28.84
N THR A 210 45.56 4.04 28.40
CA THR A 210 45.14 2.95 29.29
C THR A 210 45.35 1.59 28.63
N SER A 211 46.23 0.76 29.19
CA SER A 211 46.50 -0.59 28.69
C SER A 211 45.51 -1.65 29.20
N SER A 212 44.73 -1.35 30.26
CA SER A 212 43.84 -2.31 30.94
C SER A 212 42.35 -1.97 30.87
N THR A 213 41.97 -0.78 30.41
CA THR A 213 40.56 -0.38 30.28
C THR A 213 40.19 -0.18 28.83
N LYS A 214 39.25 -1.01 28.34
CA LYS A 214 38.62 -0.86 27.04
C LYS A 214 37.28 -0.17 27.20
N ASN A 215 36.96 0.77 26.32
CA ASN A 215 35.60 1.33 26.27
C ASN A 215 34.76 0.48 25.32
N SER A 216 33.67 -0.10 25.83
CA SER A 216 32.78 -0.97 25.05
C SER A 216 31.48 -0.23 24.71
N PHE A 217 31.22 -0.10 23.41
CA PHE A 217 29.96 0.38 22.85
C PHE A 217 29.14 -0.79 22.32
N ARG A 218 27.84 -0.58 22.03
CA ARG A 218 27.02 -1.59 21.35
C ARG A 218 26.50 -1.06 20.02
N MET A 219 26.77 -1.81 18.97
CA MET A 219 26.26 -1.54 17.63
C MET A 219 24.99 -2.34 17.39
N HIS A 220 23.86 -1.64 17.36
CA HIS A 220 22.52 -2.22 17.14
C HIS A 220 22.11 -2.24 15.66
N SER A 221 22.79 -1.47 14.81
CA SER A 221 22.56 -1.45 13.36
C SER A 221 23.17 -2.70 12.73
N GLY A 222 22.38 -3.45 11.95
CA GLY A 222 22.84 -4.60 11.18
C GLY A 222 22.36 -4.56 9.74
N MET A 223 22.93 -5.43 8.93
CA MET A 223 22.56 -5.65 7.53
C MET A 223 22.68 -7.14 7.22
N PHE A 224 21.64 -7.73 6.65
CA PHE A 224 21.75 -9.01 5.98
C PHE A 224 22.14 -8.78 4.52
N SER A 225 23.14 -9.52 4.05
CA SER A 225 23.65 -9.40 2.69
C SER A 225 23.56 -10.75 1.99
N TYR A 226 22.82 -10.81 0.88
CA TYR A 226 22.67 -12.01 0.06
C TYR A 226 23.13 -11.79 -1.38
N SER A 227 23.64 -12.83 -2.03
CA SER A 227 23.93 -12.84 -3.47
C SER A 227 23.45 -14.12 -4.15
N PHE A 228 23.17 -14.02 -5.45
CA PHE A 228 22.80 -15.14 -6.31
C PHE A 228 23.96 -15.70 -7.14
N SER A 229 25.19 -15.24 -6.86
CA SER A 229 26.42 -15.75 -7.47
C SER A 229 27.58 -15.74 -6.47
N ASP A 230 28.65 -16.49 -6.77
CA ASP A 230 29.89 -16.45 -5.98
C ASP A 230 30.71 -15.16 -6.17
N LYS A 231 30.29 -14.28 -7.09
CA LYS A 231 30.98 -13.01 -7.35
C LYS A 231 30.50 -11.94 -6.37
N VAL A 232 31.24 -11.81 -5.28
CA VAL A 232 30.99 -10.81 -4.24
C VAL A 232 32.14 -9.79 -4.13
N CYS A 233 31.81 -8.57 -3.71
CA CYS A 233 32.82 -7.56 -3.38
C CYS A 233 33.61 -8.02 -2.14
N LYS A 234 34.88 -8.38 -2.32
CA LYS A 234 35.75 -8.92 -1.25
C LYS A 234 36.01 -7.95 -0.09
N HIS A 235 35.92 -6.64 -0.34
CA HIS A 235 36.22 -5.57 0.62
C HIS A 235 34.97 -4.85 1.13
N PHE A 236 33.79 -5.47 1.01
CA PHE A 236 32.56 -4.90 1.55
C PHE A 236 32.43 -5.21 3.03
N ASP A 237 31.96 -4.24 3.81
CA ASP A 237 31.93 -4.34 5.27
C ASP A 237 31.08 -5.53 5.74
N TYR A 238 29.94 -5.79 5.08
CA TYR A 238 29.01 -6.86 5.44
C TYR A 238 29.25 -8.14 4.62
N PRO A 239 29.56 -9.29 5.27
CA PRO A 239 29.69 -10.58 4.62
C PRO A 239 28.45 -10.96 3.83
N THR A 240 28.65 -11.44 2.60
CA THR A 240 27.56 -11.83 1.72
C THR A 240 27.35 -13.34 1.76
N GLU A 241 26.13 -13.75 2.06
CA GLU A 241 25.68 -15.14 2.02
C GLU A 241 25.14 -15.49 0.62
N LEU A 242 25.68 -16.55 0.00
CA LEU A 242 25.16 -17.07 -1.26
C LEU A 242 23.81 -17.74 -1.04
N VAL A 243 22.80 -17.37 -1.81
CA VAL A 243 21.46 -18.00 -1.76
C VAL A 243 21.49 -19.37 -2.43
N SER A 244 21.01 -20.38 -1.71
CA SER A 244 21.01 -21.79 -2.12
C SER A 244 19.82 -22.58 -1.60
N GLN A 245 19.60 -23.79 -2.12
CA GLN A 245 18.59 -24.71 -1.57
C GLN A 245 18.77 -24.99 -0.07
N GLN A 246 19.98 -24.89 0.48
CA GLN A 246 20.23 -25.15 1.90
C GLN A 246 19.88 -23.95 2.78
N ASN A 247 19.95 -22.73 2.26
CA ASN A 247 19.82 -21.50 3.06
C ASN A 247 18.84 -20.46 2.49
N PHE A 248 18.09 -20.77 1.44
CA PHE A 248 17.10 -19.84 0.86
C PHE A 248 16.14 -19.32 1.94
N ARG A 249 15.70 -20.18 2.88
CA ARG A 249 14.84 -19.76 4.00
C ARG A 249 15.45 -18.66 4.88
N ASN A 250 16.77 -18.50 4.90
CA ASN A 250 17.43 -17.41 5.64
C ASN A 250 17.00 -16.04 5.09
N LEU A 251 16.84 -15.89 3.77
CA LEU A 251 16.38 -14.64 3.17
C LEU A 251 14.91 -14.34 3.54
N ILE A 252 14.08 -15.35 3.78
CA ILE A 252 12.72 -15.13 4.35
C ILE A 252 12.80 -14.68 5.79
N ILE A 253 13.63 -15.34 6.61
CA ILE A 253 13.81 -14.93 8.00
C ILE A 253 14.33 -13.49 8.04
N ALA A 254 15.25 -13.12 7.16
CA ALA A 254 15.75 -11.75 7.00
C ALA A 254 14.63 -10.77 6.58
N ALA A 255 13.78 -11.14 5.62
CA ALA A 255 12.63 -10.33 5.19
C ALA A 255 11.63 -10.10 6.33
N LYS A 256 11.29 -11.15 7.08
CA LYS A 256 10.43 -11.02 8.28
C LYS A 256 11.09 -10.16 9.35
N SER A 257 12.38 -10.35 9.59
CA SER A 257 13.16 -9.60 10.58
C SER A 257 13.18 -8.10 10.26
N THR A 258 13.44 -7.74 9.00
CA THR A 258 13.50 -6.32 8.61
C THR A 258 12.15 -5.63 8.72
N GLY A 259 11.03 -6.35 8.55
CA GLY A 259 9.66 -5.81 8.69
C GLY A 259 8.98 -6.07 10.04
N ALA A 260 9.71 -6.58 11.04
CA ALA A 260 9.17 -6.91 12.36
C ALA A 260 8.95 -5.63 13.19
N PHE A 261 7.90 -4.87 12.85
CA PHE A 261 7.57 -3.60 13.47
C PHE A 261 7.44 -3.76 15.00
N PRO A 262 8.21 -2.99 15.81
CA PRO A 262 8.27 -3.18 17.26
C PRO A 262 6.89 -3.16 17.92
N VAL A 263 6.67 -4.08 18.87
CA VAL A 263 5.43 -4.28 19.63
C VAL A 263 4.25 -4.82 18.80
N GLY A 264 4.06 -4.33 17.57
CA GLY A 264 2.94 -4.72 16.72
C GLY A 264 3.10 -6.11 16.10
N LEU A 265 4.27 -6.41 15.56
CA LEU A 265 4.58 -7.68 14.88
C LEU A 265 5.68 -8.44 15.62
N ALA A 266 5.75 -9.75 15.41
CA ALA A 266 6.66 -10.61 16.16
C ALA A 266 8.11 -10.36 15.77
N ASN A 267 8.95 -10.07 16.78
CA ASN A 267 10.40 -10.10 16.62
C ASN A 267 10.88 -11.48 16.14
N GLN A 268 12.05 -11.52 15.51
CA GLN A 268 12.60 -12.76 14.96
C GLN A 268 13.89 -13.12 15.68
N LYS A 269 14.03 -14.39 16.09
CA LYS A 269 15.32 -14.91 16.52
C LYS A 269 16.14 -15.26 15.28
N VAL A 270 17.27 -14.60 15.11
CA VAL A 270 18.16 -14.77 13.95
C VAL A 270 19.43 -15.49 14.38
N ARG A 271 19.95 -16.36 13.51
CA ARG A 271 21.21 -17.07 13.68
C ARG A 271 22.11 -16.79 12.47
N ILE A 272 23.30 -16.24 12.72
CA ILE A 272 24.34 -16.01 11.72
C ILE A 272 25.46 -17.03 11.93
N GLN A 273 25.82 -17.73 10.86
CA GLN A 273 26.91 -18.70 10.87
C GLN A 273 28.24 -18.02 11.23
N ASN A 274 29.07 -18.71 12.02
CA ASN A 274 30.34 -18.16 12.50
C ASN A 274 31.23 -17.56 11.40
N LYS A 275 31.31 -18.24 10.26
CA LYS A 275 32.17 -17.83 9.15
C LYS A 275 31.88 -16.40 8.68
N TYR A 276 30.61 -16.02 8.64
CA TYR A 276 30.20 -14.67 8.25
C TYR A 276 30.52 -13.69 9.37
N MET A 277 30.27 -14.03 10.64
CA MET A 277 30.64 -13.15 11.75
C MET A 277 32.15 -12.92 11.83
N TYR A 278 32.99 -13.94 11.69
CA TYR A 278 34.44 -13.76 11.63
C TYR A 278 34.86 -12.87 10.47
N GLN A 279 34.28 -13.05 9.30
CA GLN A 279 34.55 -12.18 8.15
C GLN A 279 34.16 -10.72 8.46
N TYR A 280 33.00 -10.50 9.10
CA TYR A 280 32.56 -9.17 9.50
C TYR A 280 33.54 -8.51 10.47
N LYS A 281 33.99 -9.25 11.51
CA LYS A 281 34.98 -8.77 12.48
C LYS A 281 36.30 -8.41 11.80
N ASN A 282 36.80 -9.28 10.92
CA ASN A 282 38.05 -9.05 10.20
C ASN A 282 37.96 -7.83 9.28
N ASN A 283 36.82 -7.64 8.60
CA ASN A 283 36.59 -6.47 7.74
C ASN A 283 36.61 -5.17 8.55
N LEU A 284 35.90 -5.13 9.68
CA LEU A 284 35.85 -3.92 10.52
C LEU A 284 37.19 -3.64 11.21
N SER A 285 37.87 -4.68 11.69
CA SER A 285 39.19 -4.54 12.32
C SER A 285 40.24 -4.04 11.33
N SER A 286 40.31 -4.63 10.14
CA SER A 286 41.28 -4.22 9.11
C SER A 286 41.03 -2.81 8.58
N LYS A 287 39.76 -2.41 8.41
CA LYS A 287 39.38 -1.13 7.81
C LYS A 287 39.34 0.03 8.80
N TYR A 288 38.79 -0.19 9.99
CA TYR A 288 38.52 0.88 10.95
C TYR A 288 39.34 0.75 12.25
N LYS A 289 40.18 -0.28 12.39
CA LYS A 289 40.94 -0.60 13.62
C LYS A 289 40.03 -0.79 14.84
N ILE A 290 38.84 -1.35 14.59
CA ILE A 290 37.82 -1.63 15.61
C ILE A 290 37.88 -3.11 16.00
N GLU A 291 37.83 -3.42 17.30
CA GLU A 291 37.71 -4.79 17.81
C GLU A 291 36.25 -5.12 18.17
N ILE A 292 35.79 -6.33 17.83
CA ILE A 292 34.47 -6.82 18.24
C ILE A 292 34.65 -7.97 19.21
N ASN A 293 34.16 -7.80 20.43
CA ASN A 293 34.25 -8.82 21.47
C ASN A 293 33.39 -10.06 21.11
N ASP A 294 33.84 -11.25 21.52
CA ASP A 294 33.12 -12.53 21.40
C ASP A 294 32.02 -12.72 22.47
N ILE A 295 31.80 -11.73 23.35
CA ILE A 295 30.68 -11.76 24.31
C ILE A 295 29.34 -11.87 23.56
N GLY A 296 28.63 -12.99 23.79
CA GLY A 296 27.30 -13.26 23.21
C GLY A 296 27.28 -14.35 22.13
N PHE A 297 28.44 -14.91 21.74
CA PHE A 297 28.51 -16.05 20.84
C PHE A 297 28.12 -17.34 21.58
N LYS A 298 27.24 -18.16 20.98
CA LYS A 298 26.83 -19.47 21.53
C LYS A 298 27.42 -20.59 20.67
N GLY A 299 28.51 -21.20 21.16
CA GLY A 299 29.28 -22.15 20.37
C GLY A 299 29.96 -21.43 19.20
N THR A 300 29.70 -21.88 17.96
CA THR A 300 30.25 -21.20 16.77
C THR A 300 29.35 -20.07 16.27
N ASP A 301 28.03 -20.08 16.48
CA ASP A 301 27.15 -19.13 15.77
C ASP A 301 26.74 -17.93 16.63
N TYR A 302 26.41 -16.83 15.96
CA TYR A 302 25.88 -15.63 16.61
C TYR A 302 24.36 -15.62 16.51
N GLU A 303 23.70 -15.64 17.66
CA GLU A 303 22.24 -15.55 17.75
C GLU A 303 21.84 -14.21 18.35
N PHE A 304 20.80 -13.58 17.80
CA PHE A 304 20.26 -12.35 18.35
C PHE A 304 18.75 -12.19 18.08
N ILE A 305 18.10 -11.31 18.83
CA ILE A 305 16.72 -10.88 18.55
C ILE A 305 16.72 -9.71 17.59
N ALA A 306 16.09 -9.91 16.44
CA ALA A 306 15.93 -8.93 15.37
C ALA A 306 14.55 -8.27 15.41
N VAL A 307 14.54 -6.96 15.21
CA VAL A 307 13.34 -6.15 14.93
C VAL A 307 13.55 -5.31 13.69
N ASP A 308 12.48 -4.58 13.30
CA ASP A 308 12.45 -3.76 12.09
C ASP A 308 13.74 -2.95 11.86
N GLY A 309 14.31 -3.08 10.67
CA GLY A 309 15.56 -2.40 10.29
C GLY A 309 15.40 -0.89 10.20
N GLY A 310 14.21 -0.41 9.86
CA GLY A 310 13.84 0.99 9.76
C GLY A 310 13.77 1.72 11.11
N LEU A 311 13.94 1.02 12.24
CA LEU A 311 14.14 1.66 13.54
C LEU A 311 15.49 2.41 13.61
N ILE A 312 16.55 1.86 13.01
CA ILE A 312 17.90 2.45 13.05
C ILE A 312 18.36 2.90 11.66
N ASN A 313 18.10 2.14 10.60
CA ASN A 313 18.50 2.52 9.25
C ASN A 313 17.32 2.33 8.29
N ASN A 314 16.56 3.40 8.07
CA ASN A 314 15.35 3.37 7.24
C ASN A 314 15.65 3.44 5.73
N GLU A 315 16.81 3.98 5.36
CA GLU A 315 17.22 4.25 3.98
C GLU A 315 18.71 3.90 3.85
N PRO A 316 19.07 2.67 3.47
CA PRO A 316 20.47 2.23 3.39
C PRO A 316 21.25 2.83 2.20
N LEU A 317 20.99 4.10 1.84
CA LEU A 317 21.49 4.80 0.66
C LEU A 317 23.02 4.81 0.57
N GLY A 318 23.69 5.13 1.68
CA GLY A 318 25.17 5.16 1.73
C GLY A 318 25.77 3.78 1.50
N ILE A 319 25.17 2.74 2.06
CA ILE A 319 25.59 1.34 1.86
C ILE A 319 25.36 0.90 0.39
N THR A 320 24.25 1.31 -0.22
CA THR A 320 23.98 1.06 -1.65
C THR A 320 25.05 1.70 -2.53
N ALA A 321 25.37 2.97 -2.29
CA ALA A 321 26.40 3.71 -3.01
C ALA A 321 27.80 3.07 -2.84
N LYS A 322 28.17 2.73 -1.60
CA LYS A 322 29.41 2.00 -1.26
C LYS A 322 29.58 0.74 -2.09
N TYR A 323 28.53 -0.06 -2.14
CA TYR A 323 28.58 -1.34 -2.86
C TYR A 323 28.68 -1.14 -4.36
N LEU A 324 27.85 -0.26 -4.95
CA LEU A 324 27.92 0.08 -6.37
C LEU A 324 29.32 0.53 -6.78
N ASN A 325 29.98 1.35 -5.94
CA ASN A 325 31.35 1.78 -6.18
C ASN A 325 32.35 0.64 -6.04
N CYS A 326 32.18 -0.28 -5.09
CA CYS A 326 33.07 -1.44 -4.96
C CYS A 326 33.04 -2.35 -6.20
N ILE A 327 31.85 -2.59 -6.77
CA ILE A 327 31.72 -3.46 -7.94
C ILE A 327 32.08 -2.76 -9.26
N ASN A 328 32.33 -1.44 -9.24
CA ASN A 328 32.61 -0.66 -10.44
C ASN A 328 34.07 -0.77 -10.90
N LYS A 329 34.45 -1.96 -11.38
CA LYS A 329 35.81 -2.26 -11.84
C LYS A 329 36.17 -1.69 -13.22
N ASN A 330 35.18 -1.29 -14.02
CA ASN A 330 35.33 -0.94 -15.45
C ASN A 330 34.83 0.47 -15.78
N GLU A 331 34.77 1.38 -14.80
CA GLU A 331 34.30 2.77 -14.98
C GLU A 331 32.88 2.90 -15.60
N LEU A 332 32.04 1.88 -15.45
CA LEU A 332 30.65 1.96 -15.90
C LEU A 332 29.89 3.00 -15.06
N THR A 333 28.96 3.71 -15.68
CA THR A 333 28.18 4.72 -14.98
C THR A 333 27.18 4.05 -14.04
N ASN A 334 27.35 4.32 -12.74
CA ASN A 334 26.45 3.86 -11.68
C ASN A 334 25.31 4.87 -11.50
N TYR A 335 24.09 4.36 -11.50
CA TYR A 335 22.87 5.09 -11.15
C TYR A 335 22.26 4.49 -9.90
N LEU A 336 21.71 5.36 -9.06
CA LEU A 336 21.00 4.96 -7.86
C LEU A 336 19.60 5.55 -7.86
N ILE A 337 18.61 4.70 -7.63
CA ILE A 337 17.22 5.11 -7.42
C ILE A 337 16.87 4.83 -5.95
N LEU A 338 16.44 5.86 -5.23
CA LEU A 338 15.75 5.73 -3.94
C LEU A 338 14.24 5.72 -4.18
N ILE A 339 13.53 4.71 -3.70
CA ILE A 339 12.07 4.67 -3.65
C ILE A 339 11.67 4.90 -2.20
N ASP A 340 11.02 6.02 -1.93
CA ASP A 340 10.65 6.42 -0.58
C ASP A 340 9.18 6.84 -0.49
N PRO A 341 8.32 6.01 0.12
CA PRO A 341 6.93 6.36 0.39
C PRO A 341 6.76 7.52 1.40
N PHE A 342 7.73 7.77 2.29
CA PHE A 342 7.63 8.79 3.34
C PHE A 342 8.84 9.72 3.35
N PRO A 343 9.11 10.44 2.25
CA PRO A 343 10.34 11.19 2.11
C PRO A 343 10.30 12.45 2.98
N SER A 344 11.44 12.82 3.54
CA SER A 344 11.62 14.07 4.28
C SER A 344 11.91 15.23 3.32
N ILE A 345 10.93 15.61 2.49
CA ILE A 345 11.07 16.69 1.49
C ILE A 345 10.47 17.98 2.06
N PHE A 346 11.30 19.02 2.19
CA PHE A 346 10.82 20.37 2.46
C PHE A 346 10.53 21.08 1.14
N ILE A 347 9.25 21.31 0.84
CA ILE A 347 8.86 22.20 -0.25
C ILE A 347 8.84 23.62 0.32
N GLY A 348 9.69 24.51 -0.21
CA GLY A 348 9.76 25.91 0.20
C GLY A 348 8.41 26.60 0.03
N GLY A 349 7.66 26.71 1.12
CA GLY A 349 6.30 27.25 1.14
C GLY A 349 5.47 26.77 2.34
N ASP A 350 5.70 25.54 2.79
CA ASP A 350 5.08 25.02 4.03
C ASP A 350 5.97 25.37 5.22
N ASN A 351 5.82 26.59 5.73
CA ASN A 351 6.30 26.89 7.08
C ASN A 351 5.47 26.05 8.05
N GLU A 352 6.03 24.96 8.57
CA GLU A 352 5.44 24.25 9.71
C GLU A 352 5.14 25.30 10.79
N LYS A 353 3.85 25.57 11.01
CA LYS A 353 3.45 26.44 12.11
C LYS A 353 3.91 25.77 13.38
N TYR A 354 4.74 26.46 14.16
CA TYR A 354 5.17 26.00 15.46
C TYR A 354 3.94 25.58 16.29
N VAL A 355 3.87 24.29 16.61
CA VAL A 355 2.90 23.75 17.55
C VAL A 355 3.62 23.57 18.86
N GLU A 356 3.14 24.25 19.90
CA GLU A 356 3.71 24.11 21.24
C GLU A 356 3.68 22.64 21.69
N PRO A 357 4.82 22.05 22.10
CA PRO A 357 4.88 20.65 22.50
C PRO A 357 4.05 20.42 23.76
N LYS A 358 3.01 19.60 23.66
CA LYS A 358 2.18 19.21 24.80
C LYS A 358 2.83 18.07 25.58
N LYS A 359 2.70 18.08 26.91
CA LYS A 359 3.11 16.94 27.75
C LYS A 359 2.34 15.68 27.34
N GLY A 360 3.05 14.69 26.81
CA GLY A 360 2.50 13.39 26.48
C GLY A 360 2.41 12.48 27.70
N ASN A 361 1.47 11.52 27.70
CA ASN A 361 1.50 10.40 28.65
C ASN A 361 2.63 9.42 28.33
N VAL A 362 2.94 8.50 29.26
CA VAL A 362 4.03 7.51 29.11
C VAL A 362 4.00 6.77 27.77
N PHE A 363 2.81 6.37 27.29
CA PHE A 363 2.68 5.73 25.98
C PHE A 363 3.03 6.66 24.81
N GLN A 364 2.62 7.94 24.85
CA GLN A 364 2.99 8.92 23.85
C GLN A 364 4.50 9.21 23.87
N VAL A 365 5.12 9.18 25.04
CA VAL A 365 6.58 9.27 25.16
C VAL A 365 7.26 8.06 24.55
N ILE A 366 6.77 6.83 24.79
CA ILE A 366 7.32 5.60 24.18
C ILE A 366 7.26 5.66 22.65
N PHE A 367 6.10 6.00 22.07
CA PHE A 367 5.99 6.15 20.61
C PHE A 367 6.79 7.34 20.08
N GLY A 368 6.86 8.44 20.84
CA GLY A 368 7.72 9.59 20.54
C GLY A 368 9.20 9.23 20.52
N LEU A 369 9.64 8.35 21.43
CA LEU A 369 11.01 7.82 21.47
C LEU A 369 11.29 6.92 20.28
N PHE A 370 10.36 6.03 19.89
CA PHE A 370 10.51 5.25 18.65
C PHE A 370 10.69 6.16 17.42
N LYS A 371 9.86 7.20 17.30
CA LYS A 371 9.98 8.21 16.23
C LYS A 371 11.29 8.98 16.32
N ALA A 372 11.72 9.38 17.51
CA ALA A 372 12.95 10.12 17.72
C ALA A 372 14.19 9.27 17.40
N VAL A 373 14.24 8.00 17.83
CA VAL A 373 15.32 7.06 17.49
C VAL A 373 15.40 6.85 15.98
N ARG A 374 14.27 6.64 15.32
CA ARG A 374 14.20 6.52 13.86
C ARG A 374 14.74 7.77 13.16
N ASN A 375 14.22 8.94 13.52
CA ASN A 375 14.62 10.22 12.91
C ASN A 375 16.08 10.59 13.19
N HIS A 376 16.58 10.33 14.40
CA HIS A 376 17.97 10.59 14.77
C HIS A 376 18.93 9.65 14.03
N SER A 377 18.56 8.38 13.90
CA SER A 377 19.41 7.39 13.25
C SER A 377 19.50 7.55 11.73
N MET A 378 18.53 8.25 11.11
CA MET A 378 18.63 8.73 9.71
C MET A 378 19.75 9.77 9.52
N PHE A 379 20.18 10.45 10.58
CA PHE A 379 21.26 11.45 10.55
C PHE A 379 22.63 10.80 10.76
N LYS A 380 23.03 9.86 9.90
CA LYS A 380 24.42 9.34 9.89
C LYS A 380 25.29 10.19 8.97
N GLN A 381 26.20 10.97 9.56
CA GLN A 381 27.13 11.85 8.86
C GLN A 381 27.98 11.14 7.79
N GLU A 382 28.30 9.86 7.97
CA GLU A 382 29.09 9.07 7.03
C GLU A 382 28.31 8.69 5.75
N ASP A 383 27.01 8.38 5.87
CA ASP A 383 26.14 8.08 4.72
C ASP A 383 25.83 9.34 3.90
N LEU A 384 25.80 10.50 4.56
CA LEU A 384 25.72 11.83 3.92
C LEU A 384 26.95 12.10 3.05
N LEU A 385 28.16 11.92 3.56
CA LEU A 385 29.41 12.26 2.86
C LEU A 385 29.64 11.43 1.60
N GLU A 386 29.40 10.12 1.64
CA GLU A 386 29.56 9.25 0.47
C GLU A 386 28.39 9.34 -0.51
N GLY A 387 27.18 9.54 0.01
CA GLY A 387 26.04 9.92 -0.82
C GLY A 387 26.37 11.15 -1.65
N LEU A 388 26.94 12.21 -1.05
CA LEU A 388 27.25 13.47 -1.75
C LEU A 388 28.20 13.27 -2.95
N ASN A 389 29.08 12.27 -2.94
CA ASN A 389 29.97 11.98 -4.08
C ASN A 389 29.25 11.47 -5.35
N MET A 390 28.02 10.93 -5.23
CA MET A 390 27.19 10.50 -6.37
C MET A 390 26.16 11.54 -6.80
N GLN A 391 26.32 12.82 -6.44
CA GLN A 391 25.27 13.87 -6.55
C GLN A 391 24.52 13.93 -7.90
N LYS A 392 25.18 13.70 -9.04
CA LYS A 392 24.53 13.77 -10.36
C LYS A 392 23.66 12.56 -10.72
N ASN A 393 23.94 11.37 -10.20
CA ASN A 393 23.34 10.10 -10.67
C ASN A 393 22.38 9.48 -9.66
N LYS A 394 21.86 10.28 -8.72
CA LYS A 394 20.92 9.86 -7.69
C LYS A 394 19.54 10.41 -7.96
N TYR A 395 18.56 9.51 -7.90
CA TYR A 395 17.19 9.80 -8.23
C TYR A 395 16.25 9.34 -7.12
N LEU A 396 15.12 10.02 -6.99
CA LEU A 396 14.11 9.75 -5.98
C LEU A 396 12.75 9.50 -6.64
N ILE A 397 12.11 8.39 -6.30
CA ILE A 397 10.71 8.10 -6.61
C ILE A 397 9.94 8.23 -5.29
N TYR A 398 8.93 9.11 -5.27
CA TYR A 398 8.16 9.39 -4.07
C TYR A 398 6.70 9.77 -4.38
N PRO A 399 5.77 9.65 -3.41
CA PRO A 399 4.36 9.95 -3.63
C PRO A 399 4.15 11.41 -4.04
N SER A 400 3.54 11.62 -5.20
CA SER A 400 3.17 12.95 -5.69
C SER A 400 1.81 12.91 -6.38
N LYS A 401 0.84 13.66 -5.84
CA LYS A 401 -0.50 13.88 -6.43
C LYS A 401 -0.76 15.38 -6.50
N ARG A 402 -0.65 15.99 -7.68
CA ARG A 402 -0.84 17.45 -7.90
C ARG A 402 -0.05 18.32 -6.88
N GLY A 403 1.18 17.92 -6.57
CA GLY A 403 2.03 18.62 -5.59
C GLY A 403 1.73 18.31 -4.12
N LYS A 404 0.85 17.35 -3.81
CA LYS A 404 0.60 16.87 -2.44
C LYS A 404 1.11 15.44 -2.26
N HIS A 405 1.79 15.21 -1.14
CA HIS A 405 2.21 13.88 -0.69
C HIS A 405 1.04 13.21 0.03
N PHE A 406 0.35 12.26 -0.63
CA PHE A 406 -0.78 11.55 -0.04
C PHE A 406 -0.68 10.05 -0.30
N LEU A 407 -0.65 9.27 0.77
CA LEU A 407 -0.71 7.80 0.77
C LEU A 407 -1.88 7.34 1.63
N ALA A 408 -2.69 6.44 1.10
CA ALA A 408 -3.81 5.83 1.81
C ALA A 408 -3.33 4.89 2.93
N CYS A 409 -2.18 4.22 2.74
CA CYS A 409 -1.52 3.42 3.79
C CYS A 409 -0.72 4.28 4.78
N GLY A 410 -0.64 5.60 4.59
CA GLY A 410 0.18 6.51 5.40
C GLY A 410 -0.35 6.82 6.80
N PHE A 411 -1.61 6.53 7.09
CA PHE A 411 -2.18 6.79 8.42
C PHE A 411 -1.64 5.81 9.47
N LEU A 412 -1.74 6.21 10.74
CA LEU A 412 -1.23 5.45 11.89
C LEU A 412 0.25 5.04 11.73
N GLY A 413 1.06 5.91 11.13
CA GLY A 413 2.49 5.65 10.92
C GLY A 413 2.79 4.57 9.88
N GLY A 414 1.93 4.41 8.88
CA GLY A 414 2.10 3.40 7.82
C GLY A 414 1.29 2.12 8.03
N PHE A 415 0.37 2.07 9.01
CA PHE A 415 -0.41 0.87 9.37
C PHE A 415 -1.79 0.81 8.71
N SER A 416 -2.29 1.90 8.14
CA SER A 416 -3.66 1.92 7.61
C SER A 416 -3.87 0.97 6.44
N GLY A 417 -2.81 0.57 5.73
CA GLY A 417 -2.93 -0.44 4.68
C GLY A 417 -3.47 -1.77 5.16
N PHE A 418 -3.36 -2.14 6.45
CA PHE A 418 -4.02 -3.35 6.95
C PHE A 418 -5.55 -3.23 7.02
N PHE A 419 -6.07 -2.02 7.21
CA PHE A 419 -7.49 -1.77 7.51
C PHE A 419 -8.40 -2.08 6.33
N LYS A 420 -7.92 -1.89 5.10
CA LYS A 420 -8.73 -2.05 3.89
C LYS A 420 -7.83 -2.27 2.67
N LYS A 421 -8.20 -3.22 1.82
CA LYS A 421 -7.44 -3.59 0.61
C LYS A 421 -7.27 -2.41 -0.34
N GLU A 422 -8.32 -1.61 -0.48
CA GLU A 422 -8.42 -0.47 -1.37
C GLU A 422 -7.40 0.63 -1.03
N PHE A 423 -6.91 0.70 0.21
CA PHE A 423 -5.79 1.60 0.56
C PHE A 423 -4.48 1.13 -0.07
N ARG A 424 -4.24 -0.19 -0.09
CA ARG A 424 -3.06 -0.79 -0.71
C ARG A 424 -3.15 -0.72 -2.23
N GLU A 425 -4.34 -0.91 -2.79
CA GLU A 425 -4.60 -0.71 -4.23
C GLU A 425 -4.35 0.75 -4.64
N HIS A 426 -4.85 1.72 -3.86
CA HIS A 426 -4.56 3.15 -4.08
C HIS A 426 -3.05 3.41 -4.12
N ASP A 427 -2.31 2.97 -3.10
CA ASP A 427 -0.88 3.25 -3.01
C ASP A 427 -0.07 2.53 -4.08
N TYR A 428 -0.45 1.29 -4.43
CA TYR A 428 0.14 0.55 -5.55
C TYR A 428 -0.06 1.27 -6.89
N GLN A 429 -1.29 1.69 -7.20
CA GLN A 429 -1.57 2.48 -8.41
C GLN A 429 -0.79 3.79 -8.42
N LEU A 430 -0.69 4.47 -7.27
CA LEU A 430 0.09 5.71 -7.16
C LEU A 430 1.58 5.47 -7.41
N GLY A 431 2.15 4.39 -6.88
CA GLY A 431 3.53 3.96 -7.12
C GLY A 431 3.82 3.72 -8.60
N ARG A 432 2.91 3.01 -9.29
CA ARG A 432 3.00 2.81 -10.75
C ARG A 432 2.95 4.14 -11.50
N LYS A 433 1.99 5.00 -11.17
CA LYS A 433 1.83 6.32 -11.79
C LYS A 433 3.07 7.19 -11.60
N ASN A 434 3.56 7.33 -10.38
CA ASN A 434 4.72 8.17 -10.09
C ASN A 434 5.97 7.65 -10.79
N THR A 435 6.12 6.33 -10.88
CA THR A 435 7.22 5.71 -11.62
C THR A 435 7.10 5.94 -13.13
N GLN A 436 5.90 5.85 -13.70
CA GLN A 436 5.68 6.22 -15.10
C GLN A 436 6.14 7.65 -15.38
N THR A 437 5.68 8.60 -14.56
CA THR A 437 6.10 10.00 -14.68
C THR A 437 7.60 10.16 -14.51
N PHE A 438 8.19 9.47 -13.53
CA PHE A 438 9.63 9.47 -13.25
C PHE A 438 10.46 9.00 -14.45
N LEU A 439 10.13 7.85 -15.04
CA LEU A 439 10.84 7.31 -16.20
C LEU A 439 10.70 8.20 -17.44
N ARG A 440 9.53 8.81 -17.64
CA ARG A 440 9.24 9.67 -18.81
C ARG A 440 9.87 11.06 -18.74
N TYR A 441 10.08 11.61 -17.53
CA TYR A 441 10.37 13.05 -17.36
C TYR A 441 11.46 13.40 -16.35
N TYR A 442 12.04 12.42 -15.64
CA TYR A 442 13.04 12.70 -14.59
C TYR A 442 14.26 11.79 -14.65
N PHE A 443 14.12 10.53 -15.06
CA PHE A 443 15.21 9.56 -15.10
C PHE A 443 15.96 9.58 -16.43
N GLY A 444 16.80 10.59 -16.63
CA GLY A 444 17.51 10.77 -17.89
C GLY A 444 18.71 11.70 -17.81
N GLU A 445 19.52 11.64 -18.88
CA GLU A 445 20.75 12.40 -19.07
C GLU A 445 20.68 13.29 -20.32
N ASN A 446 21.59 14.26 -20.39
CA ASN A 446 21.75 15.07 -21.59
C ASN A 446 22.40 14.24 -22.72
N ILE A 447 22.15 14.61 -23.97
CA ILE A 447 22.74 13.95 -25.15
C ILE A 447 24.28 13.86 -25.03
N ALA A 448 24.93 14.96 -24.61
CA ALA A 448 26.38 14.98 -24.46
C ALA A 448 26.93 13.98 -23.43
N ASP A 449 26.15 13.67 -22.39
CA ASP A 449 26.56 12.71 -21.36
C ASP A 449 26.37 11.26 -21.84
N PHE A 450 25.36 10.99 -22.67
CA PHE A 450 25.22 9.72 -23.37
C PHE A 450 26.35 9.47 -24.39
N SER A 451 26.74 10.48 -25.18
CA SER A 451 27.85 10.36 -26.14
C SER A 451 29.17 10.01 -25.46
N LYS A 452 29.44 10.54 -24.25
CA LYS A 452 30.66 10.19 -23.47
C LYS A 452 30.78 8.71 -23.15
N ILE A 453 29.66 8.02 -23.04
CA ILE A 453 29.60 6.59 -22.73
C ILE A 453 29.25 5.74 -23.97
N GLY A 454 29.38 6.31 -25.17
CA GLY A 454 29.20 5.61 -26.44
C GLY A 454 27.74 5.33 -26.83
N ILE A 455 26.77 6.03 -26.23
CA ILE A 455 25.36 5.92 -26.59
C ILE A 455 24.98 7.11 -27.46
N GLU A 456 24.56 6.83 -28.69
CA GLU A 456 24.10 7.83 -29.65
C GLU A 456 22.62 7.66 -29.95
N PHE A 457 21.92 8.78 -30.16
CA PHE A 457 20.49 8.81 -30.46
C PHE A 457 20.21 9.49 -31.80
N ASN A 458 19.34 8.88 -32.60
CA ASN A 458 18.85 9.49 -33.84
C ASN A 458 17.73 10.53 -33.57
N GLU A 459 17.40 11.36 -34.56
CA GLU A 459 16.39 12.41 -34.41
C GLU A 459 15.01 11.85 -34.05
N PHE A 460 14.65 10.67 -34.56
CA PHE A 460 13.36 10.05 -34.24
C PHE A 460 13.28 9.65 -32.75
N GLN A 461 14.34 9.03 -32.22
CA GLN A 461 14.48 8.71 -30.80
C GLN A 461 14.40 9.97 -29.92
N LYS A 462 15.10 11.04 -30.33
CA LYS A 462 15.05 12.35 -29.65
C LYS A 462 13.64 12.91 -29.59
N ASN A 463 12.88 12.78 -30.67
CA ASN A 463 11.52 13.30 -30.72
C ASN A 463 10.52 12.48 -29.89
N VAL A 464 10.63 11.15 -29.89
CA VAL A 464 9.74 10.25 -29.13
C VAL A 464 10.01 10.36 -27.63
N PHE A 465 11.27 10.14 -27.24
CA PHE A 465 11.66 9.94 -25.84
C PHE A 465 12.20 11.20 -25.17
N GLY A 466 12.63 12.20 -25.94
CA GLY A 466 13.22 13.41 -25.40
C GLY A 466 12.24 14.27 -24.60
N TYR A 467 12.69 14.75 -23.45
CA TYR A 467 11.92 15.60 -22.55
C TYR A 467 12.71 16.80 -22.03
N TYR A 468 12.00 17.81 -21.56
CA TYR A 468 12.56 19.00 -20.92
C TYR A 468 12.24 18.93 -19.43
N PRO A 469 13.25 18.81 -18.55
CA PRO A 469 13.03 18.65 -17.11
C PRO A 469 12.46 19.91 -16.46
N ASP A 470 12.71 21.09 -17.04
CA ASP A 470 12.19 22.37 -16.59
C ASP A 470 11.34 23.00 -17.70
N ARG A 471 10.13 23.46 -17.36
CA ARG A 471 9.23 24.10 -18.33
C ARG A 471 9.72 25.49 -18.74
N ASP A 472 10.49 26.15 -17.86
CA ASP A 472 10.95 27.52 -18.05
C ASP A 472 12.36 27.60 -18.67
N ASN A 473 13.10 26.48 -18.71
CA ASN A 473 14.48 26.44 -19.19
C ASN A 473 14.64 25.48 -20.39
N SER A 474 14.41 25.99 -21.60
CA SER A 474 14.38 25.23 -22.86
C SER A 474 15.74 24.74 -23.38
N LYS A 475 16.84 24.90 -22.63
CA LYS A 475 18.20 24.82 -23.19
C LYS A 475 18.84 23.43 -23.22
N SER A 476 18.30 22.41 -22.57
CA SER A 476 18.89 21.05 -22.64
C SER A 476 17.82 19.96 -22.61
N ILE A 477 17.56 19.39 -23.80
CA ILE A 477 16.78 18.15 -23.93
C ILE A 477 17.49 17.01 -23.22
N LYS A 478 16.74 16.24 -22.44
CA LYS A 478 17.20 14.99 -21.81
C LYS A 478 16.55 13.78 -22.45
N LEU A 479 17.26 12.67 -22.42
CA LEU A 479 16.79 11.36 -22.89
C LEU A 479 16.71 10.38 -21.72
N PRO A 480 15.70 9.49 -21.69
CA PRO A 480 15.50 8.59 -20.58
C PRO A 480 16.57 7.48 -20.58
N LEU A 481 17.08 7.15 -19.40
CA LEU A 481 18.00 6.02 -19.21
C LEU A 481 17.27 4.68 -19.41
N ILE A 482 15.98 4.63 -19.05
CA ILE A 482 15.07 3.52 -19.32
C ILE A 482 13.89 4.09 -20.13
N PRO A 483 13.84 3.88 -21.46
CA PRO A 483 12.76 4.39 -22.29
C PRO A 483 11.45 3.63 -22.05
N ASP A 484 10.34 4.34 -21.84
CA ASP A 484 9.01 3.74 -21.71
C ASP A 484 8.43 3.37 -23.08
N MET A 485 8.46 2.07 -23.40
CA MET A 485 8.01 1.53 -24.68
C MET A 485 6.53 1.81 -24.99
N LEU A 486 5.70 2.08 -23.98
CA LEU A 486 4.28 2.39 -24.21
C LEU A 486 4.10 3.74 -24.93
N LEU A 487 5.11 4.62 -24.91
CA LEU A 487 5.10 5.84 -25.73
C LEU A 487 5.16 5.55 -27.24
N LEU A 488 5.66 4.39 -27.66
CA LEU A 488 5.69 3.99 -29.07
C LEU A 488 4.36 3.43 -29.55
N GLU A 489 3.55 2.85 -28.66
CA GLU A 489 2.22 2.32 -28.99
C GLU A 489 1.19 3.43 -29.23
N GLU A 490 1.43 4.61 -28.65
CA GLU A 490 0.61 5.82 -28.84
C GLU A 490 0.85 6.51 -30.19
N LEU A 491 1.87 6.07 -30.95
CA LEU A 491 2.19 6.59 -32.28
C LEU A 491 1.43 5.78 -33.35
N SER A 492 0.21 6.20 -33.69
CA SER A 492 -0.51 5.66 -34.84
C SER A 492 0.34 5.78 -36.12
N PRO A 493 0.34 4.80 -37.04
CA PRO A 493 1.15 4.82 -38.26
C PRO A 493 0.67 5.83 -39.30
N ASN A 494 -0.50 6.45 -39.11
CA ASN A 494 -1.03 7.44 -40.02
C ASN A 494 -0.83 8.84 -39.44
N GLU A 495 -0.07 9.63 -40.21
CA GLU A 495 0.07 11.09 -40.19
C GLU A 495 1.37 11.61 -39.58
N ASN A 496 2.05 12.42 -40.41
CA ASN A 496 3.10 13.38 -40.11
C ASN A 496 2.60 14.47 -39.13
N GLN A 497 1.98 14.08 -38.01
CA GLN A 497 1.59 15.02 -36.97
C GLN A 497 2.79 15.27 -36.07
N THR A 498 3.16 16.55 -35.96
CA THR A 498 3.98 17.07 -34.86
C THR A 498 3.61 16.40 -33.55
N PHE A 499 4.58 15.76 -32.89
CA PHE A 499 4.43 15.06 -31.61
C PHE A 499 3.63 15.88 -30.60
N ASN A 500 2.33 15.67 -30.52
CA ASN A 500 1.50 16.41 -29.57
C ASN A 500 1.65 15.75 -28.20
N LYS A 501 2.56 16.27 -27.37
CA LYS A 501 2.78 15.78 -25.99
C LYS A 501 1.54 15.94 -25.10
N LYS A 502 0.51 16.68 -25.54
CA LYS A 502 -0.79 16.80 -24.87
C LYS A 502 -1.70 15.64 -25.31
N GLY A 503 -1.91 14.65 -24.44
CA GLY A 503 -2.87 13.55 -24.69
C GLY A 503 -2.33 12.12 -24.53
N ARG A 504 -1.11 11.95 -24.00
CA ARG A 504 -0.53 10.62 -23.73
C ARG A 504 -1.41 9.82 -22.77
N ASN A 505 -1.54 8.52 -23.03
CA ASN A 505 -2.28 7.62 -22.17
C ASN A 505 -1.45 7.42 -20.89
N GLU A 506 -1.88 8.01 -19.77
CA GLU A 506 -1.19 7.94 -18.49
C GLU A 506 -2.00 7.17 -17.46
N ILE A 507 -1.33 6.56 -16.49
CA ILE A 507 -2.00 5.94 -15.35
C ILE A 507 -2.77 7.03 -14.59
N SER A 508 -4.06 6.77 -14.37
CA SER A 508 -4.93 7.68 -13.64
C SER A 508 -4.42 7.88 -12.21
N SER A 509 -4.61 9.09 -11.67
CA SER A 509 -4.38 9.26 -10.23
C SER A 509 -5.44 8.45 -9.48
N PRO A 510 -5.08 7.64 -8.48
CA PRO A 510 -6.06 6.90 -7.71
C PRO A 510 -6.91 7.83 -6.84
N ASP A 511 -8.16 7.46 -6.61
CA ASP A 511 -9.08 8.13 -5.70
C ASP A 511 -9.00 7.49 -4.31
N PHE A 512 -9.15 8.30 -3.26
CA PHE A 512 -9.10 7.83 -1.87
C PHE A 512 -10.52 7.66 -1.33
N LEU A 513 -10.86 6.43 -0.92
CA LEU A 513 -12.21 6.06 -0.49
C LEU A 513 -12.42 6.05 1.03
N GLY A 514 -11.38 6.27 1.84
CA GLY A 514 -11.48 6.27 3.30
C GLY A 514 -12.08 4.98 3.90
N LEU A 515 -12.47 5.07 5.18
CA LEU A 515 -13.29 4.06 5.85
C LEU A 515 -14.69 4.62 6.07
N THR A 516 -15.69 3.78 5.87
CA THR A 516 -17.09 4.08 6.23
C THR A 516 -17.31 3.96 7.74
N SER A 517 -18.40 4.55 8.25
CA SER A 517 -18.79 4.43 9.67
C SER A 517 -18.97 2.97 10.08
N LEU A 518 -19.60 2.16 9.22
CA LEU A 518 -19.83 0.74 9.46
C LEU A 518 -18.52 -0.05 9.54
N GLU A 519 -17.61 0.15 8.58
CA GLU A 519 -16.29 -0.49 8.58
C GLU A 519 -15.50 -0.11 9.82
N LEU A 520 -15.43 1.18 10.15
CA LEU A 520 -14.71 1.67 11.31
C LEU A 520 -15.28 1.10 12.61
N ASN A 521 -16.60 1.06 12.76
CA ASN A 521 -17.27 0.48 13.93
C ASN A 521 -17.00 -1.03 14.05
N ASN A 522 -17.01 -1.77 12.94
CA ASN A 522 -16.68 -3.19 12.95
C ASN A 522 -15.22 -3.44 13.33
N ILE A 523 -14.30 -2.63 12.82
CA ILE A 523 -12.87 -2.69 13.16
C ILE A 523 -12.67 -2.40 14.66
N VAL A 524 -13.30 -1.33 15.16
CA VAL A 524 -13.27 -0.97 16.58
C VAL A 524 -13.76 -2.13 17.46
N LYS A 525 -14.87 -2.77 17.11
CA LYS A 525 -15.40 -3.93 17.86
C LYS A 525 -14.39 -5.10 17.90
N LYS A 526 -13.73 -5.40 16.79
CA LYS A 526 -12.71 -6.47 16.73
C LYS A 526 -11.47 -6.15 17.55
N ILE A 527 -11.01 -4.90 17.50
CA ILE A 527 -9.89 -4.42 18.32
C ILE A 527 -10.23 -4.50 19.80
N ASP A 528 -11.42 -4.03 20.21
CA ASP A 528 -11.88 -4.13 21.60
C ASP A 528 -11.92 -5.60 22.04
N PHE A 529 -12.53 -6.47 21.24
CA PHE A 529 -12.60 -7.90 21.55
C PHE A 529 -11.22 -8.52 21.79
N ARG A 530 -10.23 -8.21 20.94
CA ARG A 530 -8.84 -8.68 21.14
C ARG A 530 -8.22 -8.11 22.41
N ILE A 531 -8.36 -6.80 22.67
CA ILE A 531 -7.84 -6.16 23.89
C ILE A 531 -8.42 -6.80 25.14
N GLN A 532 -9.74 -7.02 25.18
CA GLN A 532 -10.40 -7.69 26.30
C GLN A 532 -9.84 -9.09 26.53
N LYS A 533 -9.59 -9.85 25.45
CA LYS A 533 -8.99 -11.19 25.54
C LYS A 533 -7.57 -11.17 26.06
N ILE A 534 -6.73 -10.23 25.63
CA ILE A 534 -5.37 -10.05 26.15
C ILE A 534 -5.41 -9.74 27.66
N ILE A 535 -6.29 -8.82 28.08
CA ILE A 535 -6.45 -8.46 29.50
C ILE A 535 -6.92 -9.67 30.32
N GLU A 536 -7.90 -10.42 29.80
CA GLU A 536 -8.43 -11.62 30.43
C GLU A 536 -7.33 -12.66 30.67
N MET A 537 -6.51 -12.94 29.66
CA MET A 537 -5.42 -13.92 29.74
C MET A 537 -4.23 -13.43 30.57
N SER A 538 -4.01 -12.12 30.68
CA SER A 538 -2.90 -11.53 31.46
C SER A 538 -3.22 -11.37 32.94
N TYR A 539 -4.51 -11.32 33.31
CA TYR A 539 -4.95 -11.04 34.68
C TYR A 539 -4.42 -12.04 35.72
N PRO A 540 -4.41 -13.37 35.48
CA PRO A 540 -3.87 -14.34 36.44
C PRO A 540 -2.38 -14.11 36.77
N ASP A 541 -1.57 -13.77 35.77
CA ASP A 541 -0.13 -13.51 35.94
C ASP A 541 0.14 -12.23 36.74
N LEU A 542 -0.71 -11.21 36.59
CA LEU A 542 -0.64 -9.99 37.36
C LEU A 542 -0.96 -10.22 38.85
N ILE A 543 -1.92 -11.10 39.14
CA ILE A 543 -2.26 -11.47 40.52
C ILE A 543 -1.14 -12.30 41.14
N SER A 544 -0.64 -13.31 40.42
CA SER A 544 0.32 -14.29 40.98
C SER A 544 1.63 -13.64 41.45
N ARG A 545 2.09 -12.59 40.74
CA ARG A 545 3.31 -11.83 41.04
C ARG A 545 3.22 -10.90 42.26
N ASN A 546 2.04 -10.59 42.77
CA ASN A 546 1.92 -9.72 43.94
C ASN A 546 2.20 -10.50 45.24
N SER A 547 3.20 -10.09 46.03
CA SER A 547 3.57 -10.82 47.26
C SER A 547 2.56 -10.65 48.40
N ASN A 548 1.69 -9.64 48.35
CA ASN A 548 0.76 -9.32 49.44
C ASN A 548 -0.57 -10.11 49.31
N LYS A 549 -0.88 -10.96 50.31
CA LYS A 549 -2.10 -11.79 50.36
C LYS A 549 -3.40 -10.98 50.32
N TRP A 550 -3.45 -9.83 50.99
CA TRP A 550 -4.65 -8.98 51.03
C TRP A 550 -4.90 -8.30 49.68
N ILE A 551 -3.83 -7.88 48.99
CA ILE A 551 -3.95 -7.30 47.64
C ILE A 551 -4.35 -8.39 46.64
N LYS A 552 -3.79 -9.61 46.74
CA LYS A 552 -4.21 -10.77 45.94
C LYS A 552 -5.70 -11.08 46.12
N TRP A 553 -6.18 -11.10 47.36
CA TRP A 553 -7.60 -11.33 47.67
C TRP A 553 -8.50 -10.21 47.13
N GLY A 554 -8.10 -8.94 47.28
CA GLY A 554 -8.81 -7.79 46.70
C GLY A 554 -8.85 -7.80 45.17
N LEU A 555 -7.73 -8.13 44.52
CA LEU A 555 -7.65 -8.29 43.06
C LEU A 555 -8.48 -9.49 42.57
N TYR A 556 -8.59 -10.55 43.36
CA TYR A 556 -9.43 -11.70 43.01
C TYR A 556 -10.92 -11.32 43.05
N ILE A 557 -11.38 -10.68 44.12
CA ILE A 557 -12.79 -10.29 44.30
C ILE A 557 -13.23 -9.21 43.31
N LEU A 558 -12.39 -8.20 43.07
CA LEU A 558 -12.72 -7.08 42.19
C LEU A 558 -12.25 -7.30 40.74
N GLY A 559 -11.75 -8.49 40.41
CA GLY A 559 -11.04 -8.71 39.14
C GLY A 559 -11.87 -8.47 37.91
N TRP A 560 -13.15 -8.82 37.92
CA TRP A 560 -14.05 -8.49 36.81
C TRP A 560 -14.22 -6.97 36.62
N LYS A 561 -14.39 -6.20 37.72
CA LYS A 561 -14.49 -4.73 37.65
C LYS A 561 -13.19 -4.11 37.16
N ILE A 562 -12.04 -4.58 37.65
CA ILE A 562 -10.72 -4.07 37.25
C ILE A 562 -10.48 -4.33 35.76
N LYS A 563 -10.70 -5.57 35.29
CA LYS A 563 -10.57 -5.92 33.87
C LYS A 563 -11.45 -5.03 32.99
N LYS A 564 -12.71 -4.83 33.38
CA LYS A 564 -13.65 -3.97 32.65
C LYS A 564 -13.19 -2.51 32.59
N ILE A 565 -12.73 -1.94 33.71
CA ILE A 565 -12.25 -0.55 33.79
C ILE A 565 -10.97 -0.35 32.98
N VAL A 566 -10.02 -1.29 33.07
CA VAL A 566 -8.75 -1.22 32.32
C VAL A 566 -9.02 -1.38 30.83
N GLY A 567 -9.84 -2.37 30.46
CA GLY A 567 -10.25 -2.61 29.08
C GLY A 567 -10.94 -1.40 28.47
N SER A 568 -11.96 -0.86 29.13
CA SER A 568 -12.68 0.31 28.62
C SER A 568 -11.76 1.51 28.41
N LYS A 569 -10.86 1.82 29.37
CA LYS A 569 -9.92 2.94 29.23
C LYS A 569 -8.97 2.80 28.04
N ILE A 570 -8.49 1.58 27.77
CA ILE A 570 -7.61 1.33 26.62
C ILE A 570 -8.42 1.44 25.32
N THR A 571 -9.57 0.78 25.25
CA THR A 571 -10.47 0.80 24.10
C THR A 571 -10.93 2.22 23.76
N ASP A 572 -11.35 3.02 24.75
CA ASP A 572 -11.76 4.41 24.54
C ASP A 572 -10.64 5.25 23.92
N LYS A 573 -9.39 5.04 24.37
CA LYS A 573 -8.22 5.74 23.83
C LYS A 573 -7.93 5.32 22.39
N VAL A 574 -8.00 4.02 22.09
CA VAL A 574 -7.80 3.51 20.73
C VAL A 574 -8.91 4.00 19.80
N ASN A 575 -10.17 3.91 20.22
CA ASN A 575 -11.32 4.38 19.46
C ASN A 575 -11.21 5.86 19.14
N ARG A 576 -10.80 6.68 20.11
CA ARG A 576 -10.57 8.11 19.86
C ARG A 576 -9.49 8.34 18.81
N ILE A 577 -8.35 7.64 18.88
CA ILE A 577 -7.29 7.75 17.86
C ILE A 577 -7.81 7.35 16.48
N LEU A 578 -8.55 6.25 16.38
CA LEU A 578 -9.11 5.75 15.12
C LEU A 578 -10.14 6.72 14.54
N LEU A 579 -11.05 7.26 15.36
CA LEU A 579 -12.04 8.26 14.96
C LEU A 579 -11.39 9.60 14.55
N GLU A 580 -10.35 10.04 15.25
CA GLU A 580 -9.59 11.24 14.87
C GLU A 580 -8.81 11.03 13.57
N THR A 581 -8.25 9.83 13.37
CA THR A 581 -7.39 9.51 12.21
C THR A 581 -8.19 9.28 10.94
N PHE A 582 -9.21 8.44 11.02
CA PHE A 582 -10.02 8.03 9.87
C PHE A 582 -11.29 8.84 9.72
N LYS A 583 -11.46 9.92 10.50
CA LYS A 583 -12.67 10.76 10.64
C LYS A 583 -13.66 10.42 9.54
N PRO A 584 -14.70 9.62 9.84
CA PRO A 584 -15.52 8.99 8.82
C PRO A 584 -15.87 10.02 7.76
N HIS A 585 -15.57 9.73 6.50
CA HIS A 585 -15.97 10.59 5.40
C HIS A 585 -17.46 10.40 5.12
N VAL A 586 -18.25 10.22 6.17
CA VAL A 586 -19.63 9.81 6.19
C VAL A 586 -20.39 10.82 7.01
N ILE A 587 -21.45 11.37 6.43
CA ILE A 587 -22.40 12.22 7.14
C ILE A 587 -23.43 11.29 7.75
N THR A 588 -23.46 11.22 9.08
CA THR A 588 -24.38 10.31 9.78
C THR A 588 -25.83 10.72 9.56
N GLN A 589 -26.76 9.76 9.68
CA GLN A 589 -28.18 10.06 9.55
C GLN A 589 -28.66 11.07 10.60
N GLN A 590 -28.11 11.00 11.82
CA GLN A 590 -28.38 11.98 12.87
C GLN A 590 -27.94 13.39 12.42
N GLU A 591 -26.71 13.53 11.92
CA GLU A 591 -26.22 14.82 11.41
C GLU A 591 -27.07 15.32 10.23
N LEU A 592 -27.47 14.42 9.32
CA LEU A 592 -28.31 14.76 8.19
C LEU A 592 -29.64 15.36 8.62
N LEU A 593 -30.33 14.69 9.54
CA LEU A 593 -31.62 15.11 10.06
C LEU A 593 -31.50 16.41 10.85
N GLU A 594 -30.54 16.51 11.76
CA GLU A 594 -30.35 17.68 12.61
C GLU A 594 -29.96 18.94 11.82
N LYS A 595 -29.12 18.82 10.78
CA LYS A 595 -28.56 19.98 10.08
C LYS A 595 -29.25 20.31 8.76
N TYR A 596 -29.80 19.33 8.04
CA TYR A 596 -30.24 19.53 6.65
C TYR A 596 -31.72 19.25 6.40
N ALA A 597 -32.43 18.50 7.25
CA ALA A 597 -33.85 18.20 7.05
C ALA A 597 -34.72 19.46 6.85
N GLN A 598 -34.54 20.46 7.73
CA GLN A 598 -35.25 21.74 7.63
C GLN A 598 -34.96 22.48 6.33
N ASN A 599 -33.70 22.51 5.90
CA ASN A 599 -33.29 23.17 4.66
C ASN A 599 -33.90 22.46 3.43
N ILE A 600 -33.84 21.13 3.38
CA ILE A 600 -34.45 20.33 2.31
C ILE A 600 -35.97 20.56 2.27
N LYS A 601 -36.62 20.63 3.43
CA LYS A 601 -38.07 20.89 3.50
C LYS A 601 -38.45 22.30 3.06
N MET A 602 -37.65 23.32 3.39
CA MET A 602 -37.94 24.73 3.06
C MET A 602 -37.56 25.11 1.63
N ASN A 603 -36.42 24.63 1.14
CA ASN A 603 -35.83 25.05 -0.14
C ASN A 603 -35.95 23.97 -1.23
N GLY A 604 -36.32 22.74 -0.86
CA GLY A 604 -36.61 21.66 -1.79
C GLY A 604 -37.98 21.78 -2.42
N TYR A 605 -38.26 20.88 -3.36
CA TYR A 605 -39.57 20.75 -3.97
C TYR A 605 -40.27 19.50 -3.47
N LEU A 606 -41.60 19.52 -3.45
CA LEU A 606 -42.40 18.35 -3.13
C LEU A 606 -42.52 17.47 -4.39
N TYR A 607 -42.15 16.20 -4.24
CA TYR A 607 -42.21 15.20 -5.30
C TYR A 607 -43.11 14.03 -4.91
N GLU A 608 -43.72 13.40 -5.91
CA GLU A 608 -44.43 12.12 -5.78
C GLU A 608 -43.73 11.04 -6.59
N SER A 609 -43.75 9.83 -6.06
CA SER A 609 -43.33 8.64 -6.80
C SER A 609 -44.15 8.51 -8.11
N LYS A 610 -43.48 8.08 -9.18
CA LYS A 610 -44.09 7.68 -10.46
C LYS A 610 -43.99 6.18 -10.72
N LEU A 611 -43.14 5.47 -9.97
CA LEU A 611 -42.81 4.09 -10.29
C LEU A 611 -44.05 3.21 -10.06
N GLY A 612 -44.57 2.66 -11.16
CA GLY A 612 -45.73 1.77 -11.13
C GLY A 612 -45.32 0.35 -10.70
N ILE A 613 -45.97 -0.17 -9.68
CA ILE A 613 -45.92 -1.58 -9.27
C ILE A 613 -47.13 -2.32 -9.83
N LEU A 614 -46.97 -3.60 -10.15
CA LEU A 614 -48.07 -4.45 -10.61
C LEU A 614 -48.81 -5.05 -9.41
N VAL A 615 -50.12 -4.92 -9.42
CA VAL A 615 -51.00 -5.33 -8.33
C VAL A 615 -52.20 -6.07 -8.90
N LYS A 616 -52.54 -7.20 -8.27
CA LYS A 616 -53.73 -7.98 -8.58
C LYS A 616 -54.66 -8.04 -7.37
N ILE A 617 -55.97 -7.86 -7.58
CA ILE A 617 -56.98 -8.11 -6.55
C ILE A 617 -57.16 -9.62 -6.39
N ALA A 618 -57.06 -10.10 -5.16
CA ALA A 618 -57.23 -11.49 -4.80
C ALA A 618 -58.70 -11.91 -4.91
N ASN A 619 -58.95 -13.04 -5.58
CA ASN A 619 -60.28 -13.68 -5.64
C ASN A 619 -60.60 -14.47 -4.36
N GLY A 620 -59.60 -14.66 -3.49
CA GLY A 620 -59.70 -15.37 -2.23
C GLY A 620 -59.26 -16.84 -2.34
N GLY A 621 -58.46 -17.30 -1.38
CA GLY A 621 -57.89 -18.65 -1.36
C GLY A 621 -56.55 -18.80 -2.09
N GLU A 622 -56.03 -17.72 -2.68
CA GLU A 622 -54.73 -17.70 -3.36
C GLU A 622 -53.59 -17.83 -2.34
N ARG A 623 -52.80 -18.91 -2.46
CA ARG A 623 -51.64 -19.20 -1.61
C ARG A 623 -50.39 -18.52 -2.17
N LEU A 624 -49.71 -17.76 -1.33
CA LEU A 624 -48.45 -17.10 -1.64
C LEU A 624 -47.35 -17.63 -0.72
N ILE A 625 -46.28 -18.12 -1.34
CA ILE A 625 -45.09 -18.61 -0.65
C ILE A 625 -44.02 -17.53 -0.76
N THR A 626 -43.65 -16.94 0.37
CA THR A 626 -42.55 -15.98 0.39
C THR A 626 -41.23 -16.76 0.43
N ILE A 627 -40.39 -16.60 -0.59
CA ILE A 627 -39.06 -17.22 -0.67
C ILE A 627 -38.04 -16.07 -0.64
N THR A 628 -37.29 -15.95 0.46
CA THR A 628 -36.16 -15.03 0.57
C THR A 628 -34.87 -15.72 0.12
N SER A 629 -33.76 -14.98 0.02
CA SER A 629 -32.45 -15.51 -0.36
C SER A 629 -31.89 -16.62 0.54
N GLU A 630 -32.53 -16.90 1.68
CA GLU A 630 -32.11 -17.92 2.66
C GLU A 630 -33.06 -19.14 2.76
N GLY A 631 -34.18 -19.19 2.01
CA GLY A 631 -35.12 -20.32 1.99
C GLY A 631 -36.57 -19.95 2.34
N ARG A 632 -37.48 -20.95 2.31
CA ARG A 632 -38.94 -20.77 2.51
C ARG A 632 -39.27 -20.38 3.96
N GLU A 633 -39.84 -19.20 4.19
CA GLU A 633 -40.22 -18.75 5.54
C GLU A 633 -41.72 -18.84 5.86
N THR A 634 -42.64 -18.45 4.96
CA THR A 634 -44.08 -18.44 5.30
C THR A 634 -45.01 -18.57 4.10
N GLU A 635 -46.07 -19.38 4.26
CA GLU A 635 -47.21 -19.51 3.34
C GLU A 635 -48.37 -18.66 3.88
N SER A 636 -48.90 -17.75 3.06
CA SER A 636 -50.06 -16.90 3.42
C SER A 636 -51.16 -17.07 2.39
N ILE A 637 -52.41 -17.07 2.84
CA ILE A 637 -53.60 -17.21 1.98
C ILE A 637 -54.28 -15.85 1.88
N ALA A 638 -54.41 -15.33 0.67
CA ALA A 638 -55.10 -14.06 0.44
C ALA A 638 -56.61 -14.24 0.61
N SER A 639 -57.24 -13.33 1.34
CA SER A 639 -58.70 -13.27 1.40
C SER A 639 -59.25 -12.59 0.15
N LYS A 640 -60.51 -12.85 -0.19
CA LYS A 640 -61.17 -12.19 -1.31
C LYS A 640 -61.18 -10.68 -1.08
N GLY A 641 -60.59 -9.91 -2.01
CA GLY A 641 -60.46 -8.46 -1.92
C GLY A 641 -59.14 -7.94 -1.34
N ASP A 642 -58.23 -8.81 -0.90
CA ASP A 642 -56.85 -8.40 -0.61
C ASP A 642 -56.10 -8.06 -1.91
N TYR A 643 -54.99 -7.32 -1.80
CA TYR A 643 -54.12 -7.04 -2.94
C TYR A 643 -52.84 -7.87 -2.89
N ILE A 644 -52.45 -8.41 -4.04
CA ILE A 644 -51.18 -9.12 -4.25
C ILE A 644 -50.26 -8.19 -5.02
N ILE A 645 -49.19 -7.72 -4.38
CA ILE A 645 -48.19 -6.86 -5.01
C ILE A 645 -47.07 -7.73 -5.57
N THR A 646 -46.65 -7.46 -6.81
CA THR A 646 -45.47 -8.10 -7.43
C THR A 646 -44.36 -7.06 -7.61
N ASN A 647 -43.24 -7.24 -6.91
CA ASN A 647 -42.03 -6.44 -7.09
C ASN A 647 -40.91 -7.34 -7.65
N LYS A 648 -40.60 -7.21 -8.95
CA LYS A 648 -39.69 -8.08 -9.69
C LYS A 648 -40.06 -9.57 -9.59
N LYS A 649 -39.51 -10.30 -8.60
CA LYS A 649 -39.72 -11.74 -8.37
C LYS A 649 -40.38 -12.07 -7.03
N GLU A 650 -40.62 -11.07 -6.18
CA GLU A 650 -41.23 -11.24 -4.85
C GLU A 650 -42.70 -10.84 -4.90
N GLN A 651 -43.54 -11.64 -4.24
CA GLN A 651 -44.97 -11.39 -4.11
C GLN A 651 -45.39 -11.39 -2.64
N TYR A 652 -46.20 -10.42 -2.24
CA TYR A 652 -46.73 -10.32 -0.89
C TYR A 652 -48.19 -9.83 -0.87
N ILE A 653 -48.92 -10.24 0.17
CA ILE A 653 -50.32 -9.87 0.39
C ILE A 653 -50.37 -8.61 1.24
N ILE A 654 -51.21 -7.67 0.85
CA ILE A 654 -51.54 -6.50 1.63
C ILE A 654 -53.06 -6.35 1.70
N LYS A 655 -53.56 -6.20 2.93
CA LYS A 655 -54.99 -5.96 3.16
C LYS A 655 -55.42 -4.67 2.47
N LYS A 656 -56.65 -4.66 1.96
CA LYS A 656 -57.25 -3.52 1.24
C LYS A 656 -57.06 -2.18 1.95
N GLU A 657 -57.35 -2.09 3.25
CA GLU A 657 -57.20 -0.85 4.02
C GLU A 657 -55.75 -0.31 4.04
N LYS A 658 -54.77 -1.22 4.17
CA LYS A 658 -53.35 -0.89 4.15
C LYS A 658 -52.85 -0.59 2.73
N PHE A 659 -53.48 -1.18 1.72
CA PHE A 659 -53.18 -0.89 0.33
C PHE A 659 -53.66 0.48 -0.10
N ASP A 660 -54.93 0.80 0.17
CA ASP A 660 -55.59 2.04 -0.24
C ASP A 660 -54.94 3.28 0.41
N SER A 661 -54.33 3.09 1.60
CA SER A 661 -53.53 4.13 2.29
C SER A 661 -52.12 4.32 1.70
N LEU A 662 -51.54 3.31 1.07
CA LEU A 662 -50.15 3.33 0.59
C LEU A 662 -50.02 3.47 -0.93
N TYR A 663 -51.06 3.15 -1.69
CA TYR A 663 -51.02 3.07 -3.15
C TYR A 663 -52.24 3.74 -3.79
N GLU A 664 -52.03 4.21 -5.02
CA GLU A 664 -53.07 4.73 -5.91
C GLU A 664 -53.11 3.89 -7.18
N LEU A 665 -54.29 3.40 -7.54
CA LEU A 665 -54.52 2.70 -8.81
C LEU A 665 -54.47 3.71 -9.96
N LYS A 666 -53.53 3.52 -10.90
CA LYS A 666 -53.41 4.36 -12.11
C LYS A 666 -54.01 3.72 -13.36
N ASP A 667 -53.98 2.40 -13.46
CA ASP A 667 -54.61 1.66 -14.57
C ASP A 667 -55.20 0.34 -14.04
N GLU A 668 -56.52 0.31 -13.86
CA GLU A 668 -57.26 -0.87 -13.37
C GLU A 668 -57.13 -2.08 -14.32
N SER A 669 -56.97 -1.85 -15.63
CA SER A 669 -56.90 -2.92 -16.63
C SER A 669 -55.57 -3.67 -16.60
N LYS A 670 -54.50 -3.00 -16.15
CA LYS A 670 -53.14 -3.57 -16.03
C LYS A 670 -52.71 -3.84 -14.59
N GLY A 671 -53.53 -3.47 -13.62
CA GLY A 671 -53.18 -3.56 -12.20
C GLY A 671 -52.03 -2.63 -11.80
N LEU A 672 -51.78 -1.56 -12.56
CA LEU A 672 -50.64 -0.68 -12.31
C LEU A 672 -50.99 0.32 -11.20
N CYS A 673 -50.23 0.28 -10.10
CA CYS A 673 -50.42 1.15 -8.94
C CYS A 673 -49.15 1.93 -8.63
N VAL A 674 -49.28 3.16 -8.15
CA VAL A 674 -48.14 3.99 -7.74
C VAL A 674 -48.20 4.20 -6.24
N LYS A 675 -47.05 4.09 -5.56
CA LYS A 675 -46.99 4.34 -4.11
C LYS A 675 -47.30 5.82 -3.85
N LYS A 676 -48.27 6.12 -2.98
CA LYS A 676 -48.59 7.47 -2.48
C LYS A 676 -47.50 7.95 -1.51
N ARG A 677 -46.24 7.99 -1.97
CA ARG A 677 -45.12 8.52 -1.18
C ARG A 677 -44.76 9.90 -1.72
N LYS A 678 -45.00 10.91 -0.89
CA LYS A 678 -44.48 12.25 -1.11
C LYS A 678 -43.15 12.40 -0.40
N VAL A 679 -42.24 13.12 -1.04
CA VAL A 679 -40.90 13.40 -0.51
C VAL A 679 -40.54 14.84 -0.84
N TYR A 680 -39.83 15.49 0.06
CA TYR A 680 -39.14 16.73 -0.25
C TYR A 680 -37.79 16.35 -0.84
N ALA A 681 -37.44 16.91 -2.00
CA ALA A 681 -36.13 16.66 -2.56
C ALA A 681 -35.45 17.94 -3.00
N LEU A 682 -34.14 17.96 -2.80
CA LEU A 682 -33.28 19.08 -3.12
C LEU A 682 -32.02 18.56 -3.80
N GLU A 683 -31.71 19.09 -4.98
CA GLU A 683 -30.50 18.74 -5.71
C GLU A 683 -29.26 19.24 -4.94
N PHE A 684 -28.18 18.47 -4.91
CA PHE A 684 -26.95 18.86 -4.23
C PHE A 684 -26.03 19.71 -5.12
N ASN A 685 -26.02 21.02 -4.85
CA ASN A 685 -25.08 21.96 -5.45
C ASN A 685 -24.79 23.15 -4.49
N LYS A 686 -23.96 24.10 -4.95
CA LYS A 686 -23.52 25.26 -4.14
C LYS A 686 -24.67 26.19 -3.76
N GLU A 687 -25.70 26.28 -4.59
CA GLU A 687 -26.81 27.21 -4.43
C GLU A 687 -27.88 26.65 -3.48
N THR A 688 -28.16 25.35 -3.59
CA THR A 688 -29.22 24.67 -2.86
C THR A 688 -28.83 24.21 -1.46
N LEU A 689 -27.62 23.68 -1.29
CA LEU A 689 -27.10 23.18 -0.01
C LEU A 689 -25.75 23.84 0.32
N PRO A 690 -25.69 25.18 0.47
CA PRO A 690 -24.44 25.93 0.55
C PRO A 690 -23.58 25.53 1.76
N ILE A 691 -24.18 25.27 2.93
CA ILE A 691 -23.44 24.87 4.13
C ILE A 691 -22.76 23.52 3.91
N LEU A 692 -23.52 22.53 3.42
CA LEU A 692 -23.00 21.21 3.14
C LEU A 692 -21.95 21.24 2.02
N TYR A 693 -22.23 22.00 0.96
CA TYR A 693 -21.31 22.19 -0.15
C TYR A 693 -20.00 22.83 0.33
N GLU A 694 -20.05 23.89 1.12
CA GLU A 694 -18.86 24.55 1.65
C GLU A 694 -18.08 23.66 2.63
N GLN A 695 -18.78 22.85 3.44
CA GLN A 695 -18.16 21.87 4.33
C GLN A 695 -17.37 20.79 3.57
N TYR A 696 -17.86 20.36 2.40
CA TYR A 696 -17.26 19.26 1.63
C TYR A 696 -16.68 19.65 0.27
N LYS A 697 -16.62 20.96 -0.08
CA LYS A 697 -16.10 21.44 -1.37
C LYS A 697 -14.67 20.99 -1.62
N GLU A 698 -13.86 20.89 -0.57
CA GLU A 698 -12.49 20.39 -0.69
C GLU A 698 -12.46 18.90 -1.03
N ASN A 699 -13.35 18.10 -0.45
CA ASN A 699 -13.45 16.68 -0.78
C ASN A 699 -13.93 16.50 -2.23
N LEU A 700 -14.98 17.23 -2.62
CA LEU A 700 -15.54 17.22 -3.97
C LEU A 700 -14.55 17.69 -5.04
N SER A 701 -13.65 18.63 -4.73
CA SER A 701 -12.62 19.11 -5.66
C SER A 701 -11.37 18.22 -5.70
N LYS A 702 -11.10 17.47 -4.63
CA LYS A 702 -9.98 16.52 -4.52
C LYS A 702 -10.36 15.08 -4.91
N ASN A 703 -11.60 14.84 -5.34
CA ASN A 703 -12.19 13.50 -5.56
C ASN A 703 -12.04 12.58 -4.33
N ILE A 704 -12.11 13.15 -3.13
CA ILE A 704 -12.21 12.36 -1.92
C ILE A 704 -13.67 11.94 -1.82
N VAL A 705 -13.89 10.63 -1.79
CA VAL A 705 -15.26 10.12 -1.74
C VAL A 705 -15.85 10.38 -0.36
N THR A 706 -16.93 11.15 -0.36
CA THR A 706 -17.76 11.42 0.82
C THR A 706 -19.02 10.58 0.68
N PHE A 707 -19.47 9.97 1.77
CA PHE A 707 -20.70 9.20 1.85
C PHE A 707 -21.69 9.86 2.80
N ILE A 708 -22.93 9.42 2.74
CA ILE A 708 -23.92 9.61 3.81
C ILE A 708 -24.37 8.24 4.31
N ASP A 709 -24.76 8.16 5.58
CA ASP A 709 -25.44 6.98 6.12
C ASP A 709 -26.91 7.01 5.70
N ALA A 710 -27.31 6.08 4.83
CA ALA A 710 -28.71 5.85 4.50
C ALA A 710 -29.44 5.18 5.70
N PRO A 711 -30.77 5.33 5.81
CA PRO A 711 -31.54 4.79 6.93
C PRO A 711 -31.51 3.25 7.03
N TRP A 712 -31.20 2.55 5.93
CA TRP A 712 -31.01 1.10 5.91
C TRP A 712 -29.55 0.65 6.17
N ASN A 713 -28.74 1.50 6.82
CA ASN A 713 -27.34 1.25 7.20
C ASN A 713 -26.38 0.96 6.03
N GLU A 714 -26.67 1.51 4.86
CA GLU A 714 -25.76 1.51 3.72
C GLU A 714 -25.19 2.90 3.46
N ASN A 715 -23.98 2.96 2.91
CA ASN A 715 -23.34 4.22 2.57
C ASN A 715 -23.73 4.64 1.15
N GLN A 716 -24.23 5.86 0.99
CA GLN A 716 -24.52 6.43 -0.32
C GLN A 716 -23.52 7.51 -0.68
N LYS A 717 -22.94 7.40 -1.88
CA LYS A 717 -21.93 8.34 -2.35
C LYS A 717 -22.53 9.73 -2.57
N LEU A 718 -21.89 10.73 -1.97
CA LEU A 718 -22.19 12.14 -2.21
C LEU A 718 -21.51 12.59 -3.50
N GLU A 719 -22.29 12.77 -4.56
CA GLU A 719 -21.84 13.33 -5.83
C GLU A 719 -22.62 14.61 -6.16
N LYS A 720 -22.01 15.47 -6.98
CA LYS A 720 -22.70 16.67 -7.49
C LYS A 720 -23.95 16.23 -8.26
N LEU A 721 -25.01 17.04 -8.18
CA LEU A 721 -26.30 16.83 -8.87
C LEU A 721 -27.15 15.68 -8.32
N ASN A 722 -26.67 14.93 -7.32
CA ASN A 722 -27.49 13.96 -6.59
C ASN A 722 -28.63 14.67 -5.85
N TYR A 723 -29.81 14.05 -5.75
CA TYR A 723 -30.90 14.57 -4.95
C TYR A 723 -30.81 14.05 -3.51
N PHE A 724 -30.81 14.96 -2.55
CA PHE A 724 -31.16 14.64 -1.17
C PHE A 724 -32.67 14.54 -1.07
N VAL A 725 -33.15 13.38 -0.65
CA VAL A 725 -34.56 13.07 -0.51
C VAL A 725 -34.87 12.94 0.98
N PHE A 726 -35.82 13.75 1.43
CA PHE A 726 -36.35 13.77 2.78
C PHE A 726 -37.80 13.30 2.74
N ASP A 727 -38.12 12.29 3.54
CA ASP A 727 -39.48 11.75 3.57
C ASP A 727 -40.48 12.72 4.24
N GLU A 728 -41.76 12.65 3.84
CA GLU A 728 -42.81 13.51 4.43
C GLU A 728 -43.05 13.20 5.91
N GLU A 729 -42.80 11.95 6.33
CA GLU A 729 -42.89 11.50 7.73
C GLU A 729 -41.77 12.08 8.62
N GLY A 730 -40.71 12.60 8.01
CA GLY A 730 -39.71 13.44 8.66
C GLY A 730 -38.60 12.69 9.39
N ASN A 731 -38.37 11.42 9.06
CA ASN A 731 -37.49 10.52 9.79
C ASN A 731 -36.25 10.10 9.00
N GLU A 732 -36.21 10.35 7.70
CA GLU A 732 -35.19 9.77 6.83
C GLU A 732 -34.70 10.74 5.75
N ILE A 733 -33.37 10.86 5.64
CA ILE A 733 -32.69 11.46 4.49
C ILE A 733 -31.91 10.38 3.75
N TYR A 734 -31.98 10.38 2.42
CA TYR A 734 -31.18 9.53 1.54
C TYR A 734 -30.85 10.25 0.24
N ILE A 735 -29.90 9.69 -0.51
CA ILE A 735 -29.48 10.21 -1.82
C ILE A 735 -30.06 9.37 -2.94
N VAL A 736 -30.46 10.02 -4.03
CA VAL A 736 -30.77 9.35 -5.31
C VAL A 736 -29.97 10.03 -6.42
N ALA A 737 -29.34 9.25 -7.29
CA ALA A 737 -28.59 9.78 -8.43
C ALA A 737 -29.51 10.59 -9.34
N HIS A 738 -28.97 11.65 -9.96
CA HIS A 738 -29.76 12.61 -10.75
C HIS A 738 -30.71 11.93 -11.76
N GLN A 739 -30.19 11.04 -12.60
CA GLN A 739 -30.98 10.34 -13.63
C GLN A 739 -32.03 9.41 -13.00
N GLU A 740 -31.67 8.67 -11.95
CA GLU A 740 -32.57 7.76 -11.24
C GLU A 740 -33.71 8.50 -10.55
N PHE A 741 -33.42 9.66 -9.97
CA PHE A 741 -34.41 10.49 -9.30
C PHE A 741 -35.47 11.00 -10.28
N LEU A 742 -35.04 11.50 -11.45
CA LEU A 742 -35.96 12.00 -12.48
C LEU A 742 -36.84 10.89 -13.09
N MET A 743 -36.35 9.66 -13.16
CA MET A 743 -37.15 8.50 -13.55
C MET A 743 -38.16 8.09 -12.47
N THR A 744 -37.81 8.25 -11.20
CA THR A 744 -38.60 7.74 -10.07
C THR A 744 -39.67 8.72 -9.59
N TYR A 745 -39.47 10.03 -9.75
CA TYR A 745 -40.31 11.06 -9.14
C TYR A 745 -40.85 12.10 -10.16
N HIS A 746 -42.02 12.70 -9.89
CA HIS A 746 -42.41 14.01 -10.46
C HIS A 746 -42.53 15.03 -9.37
N LYS A 747 -42.21 16.26 -9.74
CA LYS A 747 -42.48 17.46 -8.98
C LYS A 747 -43.99 17.75 -8.96
N ILE A 748 -44.56 17.92 -7.77
CA ILE A 748 -45.98 18.22 -7.55
C ILE A 748 -46.19 19.72 -7.29
N PHE A 749 -45.24 20.41 -6.65
CA PHE A 749 -45.42 21.80 -6.21
C PHE A 749 -44.10 22.62 -6.15
N ASN A 750 -44.19 23.94 -6.31
CA ASN A 750 -43.15 24.93 -5.95
C ASN A 750 -43.53 25.52 -4.60
N ILE A 751 -42.68 25.38 -3.57
CA ILE A 751 -42.85 26.11 -2.30
C ILE A 751 -42.69 27.61 -2.56
#